data_AF-V5HHD5-F1
#
_entry.id   AF-V5HHD5-F1
#
_cell.length_a   1.000
_cell.length_b   1.000
_cell.length_c   1.000
_cell.angle_alpha   90.00
_cell.angle_beta   90.00
_cell.angle_gamma   90.00
#
_symmetry.space_group_name_H-M   'P 1'
#
loop_
_entity.id
_entity.type
_entity.pdbx_description
1 polymer ?
#
loop_
_entity_poly.entity_id
_entity_poly.type
_entity_poly.pdbx_seq_one_letter_code
_entity_poly.pdbx_strand_id
1 'polypeptide(L)'
;MDAALFKKLVAKVKVGKHLPDAIYLHKDALHSLPETLTKFIPAVANALQLDDSDWNLIKLFKRDFRMSLLNYPTFYQDSYPALKQSLNVNLSKLTHKIVTYSESDNPPILHRKETMILPDNECYQHFVDITQEGENAGLYENSRLIGFKRSWENLIHRSGYELIDGRLFRSSVILDTEQGKGIDRHRTALVRHELSSPMKSLIKYGYLEGVHSIFDYGCGRGDDLRELEAHGIDAIGWDPNFSPDSEKISSDIVNLGFVLNVIEDQDERLEALLGAWDLADKFLVVSVMLANDNYIAQFKPYKDGVITSRNTFQKYYAQSEIKSYIERSLAEEAIPVAPGIFYVFKDKIEEQIYLQGKYKRHHKWKQLTTPELPDSKDKSKLVIAQNEDLFKDFWNTCLELGRIPANDEFEHSEQVKELIGSHKKVFNLVAELYSEDDFKLAEKEHKEDLLLYFAMGLFEKRKPYTQQPESLKRDIKALFIDYKSALELAAELLFAIADNELINTQCIKANDTLPASLLNEGHSLIFHKQYIQELPLLLRAYVGAGLQMYGELDESIDLVKIHITSGKLTLMGYDDFNNSVPFLVERIKIKMADQDIDFFDYVDERRRPPLVNKHLLLASTTDIFEKQKSFDKRLSKLLDINWNEEVILHRAEFKILLEKNKKKISNFKLISIA
;
A
#
# COMPACT_ATOMS: atom_id res chain seq x y z
N MET A 1 6.90 -12.57 39.83
CA MET A 1 5.82 -11.57 39.73
C MET A 1 5.02 -11.86 38.48
N ASP A 2 3.68 -11.77 38.51
CA ASP A 2 2.83 -11.97 37.35
C ASP A 2 2.43 -10.64 36.67
N ALA A 3 1.78 -10.73 35.51
CA ALA A 3 1.38 -9.58 34.70
C ALA A 3 0.36 -8.67 35.40
N ALA A 4 -0.56 -9.24 36.18
CA ALA A 4 -1.62 -8.49 36.86
C ALA A 4 -1.04 -7.64 37.99
N LEU A 5 -0.15 -8.22 38.80
CA LEU A 5 0.57 -7.54 39.87
C LEU A 5 1.50 -6.46 39.30
N PHE A 6 2.23 -6.75 38.22
CA PHE A 6 3.09 -5.76 37.56
C PHE A 6 2.28 -4.53 37.12
N LYS A 7 1.18 -4.74 36.39
CA LYS A 7 0.30 -3.65 35.92
C LYS A 7 -0.23 -2.81 37.09
N LYS A 8 -0.67 -3.46 38.18
CA LYS A 8 -1.16 -2.79 39.38
C LYS A 8 -0.07 -1.96 40.07
N LEU A 9 1.16 -2.45 40.12
CA LEU A 9 2.29 -1.75 40.74
C LEU A 9 2.79 -0.59 39.87
N VAL A 10 2.90 -0.79 38.56
CA VAL A 10 3.28 0.26 37.60
C VAL A 10 2.28 1.42 37.64
N ALA A 11 0.98 1.13 37.77
CA ALA A 11 -0.06 2.15 37.91
C ALA A 11 0.07 3.01 39.19
N LYS A 12 0.79 2.53 40.21
CA LYS A 12 1.04 3.28 41.46
C LYS A 12 2.32 4.12 41.43
N VAL A 13 3.13 3.99 40.38
CA VAL A 13 4.36 4.76 40.23
C VAL A 13 3.98 6.22 39.99
N LYS A 14 4.53 7.12 40.82
CA LYS A 14 4.29 8.58 40.73
C LYS A 14 5.52 9.36 40.26
N VAL A 15 6.68 8.71 40.24
CA VAL A 15 7.98 9.31 39.92
C VAL A 15 8.43 8.80 38.55
N GLY A 16 8.98 9.69 37.73
CA GLY A 16 9.45 9.39 36.39
C GLY A 16 8.67 10.12 35.29
N LYS A 17 9.15 10.00 34.04
CA LYS A 17 8.49 10.57 32.86
C LYS A 17 7.32 9.70 32.45
N HIS A 18 6.10 10.19 32.65
CA HIS A 18 4.87 9.49 32.26
C HIS A 18 4.53 9.78 30.79
N LEU A 19 4.59 8.74 29.95
CA LEU A 19 4.04 8.74 28.58
C LEU A 19 2.74 7.92 28.54
N PRO A 20 1.92 7.98 27.47
CA PRO A 20 0.68 7.21 27.38
C PRO A 20 0.86 5.70 27.64
N ASP A 21 1.93 5.10 27.11
CA ASP A 21 2.16 3.66 27.19
C ASP A 21 3.27 3.22 28.16
N ALA A 22 4.06 4.14 28.70
CA ALA A 22 5.22 3.79 29.53
C ALA A 22 5.57 4.85 30.58
N ILE A 23 6.40 4.45 31.55
CA ILE A 23 7.02 5.31 32.56
C ILE A 23 8.53 5.12 32.46
N TYR A 24 9.28 6.22 32.41
CA TYR A 24 10.74 6.21 32.41
C TYR A 24 11.28 6.78 33.71
N LEU A 25 12.25 6.11 34.32
CA LEU A 25 12.90 6.60 35.54
C LEU A 25 14.39 6.23 35.55
N HIS A 26 15.21 7.07 36.17
CA HIS A 26 16.62 6.78 36.41
C HIS A 26 16.78 5.81 37.58
N LYS A 27 17.86 5.02 37.61
CA LYS A 27 18.12 4.03 38.66
C LYS A 27 18.23 4.65 40.05
N ASP A 28 18.61 5.91 40.14
CA ASP A 28 18.68 6.63 41.43
C ASP A 28 17.30 6.86 42.04
N ALA A 29 16.24 6.92 41.21
CA ALA A 29 14.86 7.04 41.68
C ALA A 29 14.22 5.69 42.04
N LEU A 30 14.94 4.57 41.91
CA LEU A 30 14.38 3.22 42.10
C LEU A 30 13.83 2.98 43.52
N HIS A 31 14.41 3.64 44.52
CA HIS A 31 13.97 3.56 45.91
C HIS A 31 12.60 4.22 46.17
N SER A 32 12.12 5.06 45.24
CA SER A 32 10.79 5.69 45.30
C SER A 32 9.66 4.81 44.72
N LEU A 33 10.02 3.68 44.10
CA LEU A 33 9.05 2.71 43.58
C LEU A 33 8.44 1.86 44.70
N PRO A 34 7.29 1.20 44.45
CA PRO A 34 6.81 0.13 45.33
C PRO A 34 7.90 -0.93 45.57
N GLU A 35 8.09 -1.35 46.82
CA GLU A 35 9.18 -2.24 47.25
C GLU A 35 9.32 -3.51 46.38
N THR A 36 8.20 -4.06 45.93
CA THR A 36 8.17 -5.21 45.03
C THR A 36 8.83 -4.92 43.67
N LEU A 37 8.61 -3.74 43.09
CA LEU A 37 9.27 -3.32 41.83
C LEU A 37 10.75 -3.01 42.05
N THR A 38 11.09 -2.35 43.17
CA THR A 38 12.49 -2.05 43.54
C THR A 38 13.34 -3.32 43.64
N LYS A 39 12.79 -4.42 44.16
CA LYS A 39 13.48 -5.73 44.20
C LYS A 39 13.43 -6.47 42.86
N PHE A 40 12.33 -6.34 42.12
CA PHE A 40 12.12 -7.07 40.88
C PHE A 40 13.03 -6.61 39.74
N ILE A 41 13.20 -5.30 39.56
CA ILE A 41 13.96 -4.75 38.43
C ILE A 41 15.43 -5.21 38.43
N PRO A 42 16.18 -5.10 39.55
CA PRO A 42 17.55 -5.62 39.62
C PRO A 42 17.61 -7.15 39.49
N ALA A 43 16.60 -7.87 40.01
CA ALA A 43 16.54 -9.33 39.85
C ALA A 43 16.43 -9.75 38.37
N VAL A 44 15.68 -9.00 37.55
CA VAL A 44 15.61 -9.21 36.10
C VAL A 44 16.94 -8.92 35.42
N ALA A 45 17.62 -7.82 35.79
CA ALA A 45 18.95 -7.50 35.25
C ALA A 45 19.97 -8.61 35.55
N ASN A 46 20.01 -9.07 36.82
CA ASN A 46 20.89 -10.15 37.25
C ASN A 46 20.59 -11.48 36.54
N ALA A 47 19.30 -11.82 36.35
CA ALA A 47 18.92 -13.04 35.64
C ALA A 47 19.34 -13.05 34.16
N LEU A 48 19.50 -11.86 33.56
CA LEU A 48 19.96 -11.68 32.19
C LEU A 48 21.47 -11.41 32.08
N GLN A 49 22.22 -11.52 33.18
CA GLN A 49 23.66 -11.28 33.25
C GLN A 49 24.04 -9.88 32.72
N LEU A 50 23.20 -8.87 32.95
CA LEU A 50 23.50 -7.49 32.60
C LEU A 50 24.23 -6.81 33.75
N ASP A 51 25.44 -6.31 33.49
CA ASP A 51 26.23 -5.58 34.49
C ASP A 51 25.53 -4.30 34.96
N ASP A 52 25.72 -3.91 36.23
CA ASP A 52 25.10 -2.69 36.79
C ASP A 52 25.58 -1.39 36.14
N SER A 53 26.74 -1.42 35.48
CA SER A 53 27.27 -0.32 34.67
C SER A 53 26.62 -0.22 33.28
N ASP A 54 25.91 -1.26 32.85
CA ASP A 54 25.33 -1.36 31.50
C ASP A 54 23.86 -0.95 31.42
N TRP A 55 23.34 -0.31 32.48
CA TRP A 55 22.05 0.36 32.46
C TRP A 55 21.96 1.43 33.56
N ASN A 56 21.20 2.48 33.27
CA ASN A 56 20.92 3.54 34.25
C ASN A 56 19.51 4.13 34.12
N LEU A 57 18.77 3.80 33.05
CA LEU A 57 17.39 4.24 32.86
C LEU A 57 16.46 3.02 32.67
N ILE A 58 15.35 3.00 33.40
CA ILE A 58 14.34 1.96 33.37
C ILE A 58 13.12 2.48 32.62
N LYS A 59 12.61 1.68 31.67
CA LYS A 59 11.31 1.88 31.02
C LYS A 59 10.33 0.80 31.45
N LEU A 60 9.25 1.19 32.12
CA LEU A 60 8.17 0.29 32.53
C LEU A 60 6.95 0.48 31.61
N PHE A 61 6.47 -0.58 30.98
CA PHE A 61 5.28 -0.51 30.13
C PHE A 61 4.01 -0.56 31.00
N LYS A 62 3.03 0.30 30.70
CA LYS A 62 1.80 0.43 31.50
C LYS A 62 0.76 -0.67 31.18
N ARG A 63 0.78 -1.16 29.95
CA ARG A 63 -0.23 -2.11 29.43
C ARG A 63 0.29 -3.54 29.35
N ASP A 64 1.55 -3.69 28.96
CA ASP A 64 2.18 -4.99 28.74
C ASP A 64 3.07 -5.40 29.92
N PHE A 65 3.20 -6.71 30.14
CA PHE A 65 4.18 -7.24 31.09
C PHE A 65 5.58 -7.24 30.47
N ARG A 66 6.12 -6.03 30.31
CA ARG A 66 7.40 -5.74 29.66
C ARG A 66 8.14 -4.64 30.38
N MET A 67 9.46 -4.66 30.30
CA MET A 67 10.33 -3.57 30.74
C MET A 67 11.52 -3.40 29.79
N SER A 68 12.20 -2.27 29.86
CA SER A 68 13.50 -2.09 29.20
C SER A 68 14.50 -1.46 30.15
N LEU A 69 15.76 -1.88 30.01
CA LEU A 69 16.92 -1.32 30.69
C LEU A 69 17.77 -0.63 29.63
N LEU A 70 18.00 0.66 29.82
CA LEU A 70 18.66 1.54 28.85
C LEU A 70 19.95 2.10 29.45
N ASN A 71 21.00 2.19 28.64
CA ASN A 71 22.30 2.71 29.05
C ASN A 71 22.58 4.06 28.38
N TYR A 72 22.63 5.12 29.18
CA TYR A 72 23.08 6.46 28.79
C TYR A 72 24.36 6.81 29.56
N PRO A 73 25.56 6.42 29.09
CA PRO A 73 26.79 6.54 29.87
C PRO A 73 27.10 7.97 30.36
N THR A 74 26.68 8.97 29.58
CA THR A 74 26.88 10.40 29.86
C THR A 74 25.65 11.08 30.46
N PHE A 75 24.74 10.33 31.11
CA PHE A 75 23.46 10.84 31.63
C PHE A 75 23.59 12.11 32.47
N TYR A 76 24.62 12.20 33.31
CA TYR A 76 24.86 13.36 34.17
C TYR A 76 25.78 14.42 33.54
N GLN A 77 26.54 14.05 32.52
CA GLN A 77 27.58 14.87 31.91
C GLN A 77 27.06 15.67 30.71
N ASP A 78 26.31 15.02 29.81
CA ASP A 78 25.79 15.65 28.59
C ASP A 78 24.36 16.12 28.81
N SER A 79 24.03 17.31 28.32
CA SER A 79 22.65 17.85 28.34
C SER A 79 21.65 16.94 27.63
N TYR A 80 22.08 16.34 26.50
CA TYR A 80 21.30 15.44 25.65
C TYR A 80 22.06 14.12 25.43
N PRO A 81 22.16 13.25 26.46
CA PRO A 81 23.01 12.07 26.42
C PRO A 81 22.51 11.07 25.38
N ALA A 82 23.45 10.46 24.65
CA ALA A 82 23.15 9.44 23.65
C ALA A 82 22.95 8.06 24.28
N LEU A 83 21.99 7.31 23.75
CA LEU A 83 21.74 5.93 24.12
C LEU A 83 22.88 5.06 23.59
N LYS A 84 23.60 4.36 24.46
CA LYS A 84 24.64 3.39 24.07
C LYS A 84 24.04 2.01 23.79
N GLN A 85 23.10 1.58 24.64
CA GLN A 85 22.53 0.24 24.59
C GLN A 85 21.10 0.22 25.13
N SER A 86 20.25 -0.62 24.52
CA SER A 86 18.89 -0.90 24.99
C SER A 86 18.67 -2.41 25.11
N LEU A 87 18.31 -2.87 26.31
CA LEU A 87 17.81 -4.21 26.56
C LEU A 87 16.28 -4.16 26.71
N ASN A 88 15.54 -4.77 25.78
CA ASN A 88 14.09 -4.95 25.89
C ASN A 88 13.78 -6.35 26.42
N VAL A 89 12.95 -6.43 27.47
CA VAL A 89 12.59 -7.69 28.13
C VAL A 89 11.08 -7.91 28.03
N ASN A 90 10.68 -9.01 27.38
CA ASN A 90 9.31 -9.49 27.38
C ASN A 90 9.14 -10.55 28.47
N LEU A 91 8.53 -10.14 29.59
CA LEU A 91 8.39 -11.00 30.76
C LEU A 91 7.29 -12.05 30.59
N SER A 92 6.34 -11.84 29.67
CA SER A 92 5.32 -12.86 29.32
C SER A 92 5.91 -14.00 28.49
N LYS A 93 6.78 -13.68 27.53
CA LYS A 93 7.37 -14.65 26.60
C LYS A 93 8.73 -15.17 27.06
N LEU A 94 9.28 -14.62 28.15
CA LEU A 94 10.64 -14.89 28.64
C LEU A 94 11.71 -14.68 27.57
N THR A 95 11.51 -13.69 26.69
CA THR A 95 12.45 -13.32 25.64
C THR A 95 13.05 -11.95 25.90
N HIS A 96 14.27 -11.72 25.43
CA HIS A 96 14.93 -10.42 25.50
C HIS A 96 15.67 -10.09 24.19
N LYS A 97 15.87 -8.80 23.94
CA LYS A 97 16.62 -8.29 22.78
C LYS A 97 17.53 -7.15 23.22
N ILE A 98 18.81 -7.25 22.89
CA ILE A 98 19.79 -6.18 23.07
C ILE A 98 19.99 -5.47 21.73
N VAL A 99 20.05 -4.14 21.76
CA VAL A 99 20.39 -3.28 20.63
C VAL A 99 21.47 -2.30 21.08
N THR A 100 22.57 -2.24 20.33
CA THR A 100 23.71 -1.37 20.62
C THR A 100 23.80 -0.27 19.57
N TYR A 101 24.10 0.96 20.02
CA TYR A 101 24.17 2.16 19.18
C TYR A 101 25.58 2.79 19.18
N SER A 102 26.59 2.08 19.70
CA SER A 102 27.98 2.57 19.78
C SER A 102 28.59 2.98 18.44
N GLU A 103 28.13 2.39 17.33
CA GLU A 103 28.57 2.70 15.96
C GLU A 103 27.52 3.54 15.20
N SER A 104 26.47 4.01 15.88
CA SER A 104 25.44 4.82 15.25
C SER A 104 25.88 6.28 15.16
N ASP A 105 25.86 6.79 13.94
CA ASP A 105 26.06 8.20 13.60
C ASP A 105 24.92 9.12 14.05
N ASN A 106 23.75 8.55 14.36
CA ASN A 106 22.55 9.26 14.79
C ASN A 106 21.81 8.48 15.90
N PRO A 107 22.42 8.33 17.08
CA PRO A 107 21.83 7.55 18.16
C PRO A 107 20.61 8.26 18.76
N PRO A 108 19.65 7.51 19.36
CA PRO A 108 18.61 8.10 20.17
C PRO A 108 19.21 8.92 21.32
N ILE A 109 18.62 10.08 21.64
CA ILE A 109 19.06 10.92 22.75
C ILE A 109 17.95 11.13 23.77
N LEU A 110 18.35 11.51 24.98
CA LEU A 110 17.42 11.78 26.07
C LEU A 110 17.13 13.28 26.21
N HIS A 111 15.86 13.61 26.41
CA HIS A 111 15.40 14.97 26.72
C HIS A 111 14.59 14.97 28.00
N ARG A 112 14.49 16.15 28.62
CA ARG A 112 13.71 16.38 29.83
C ARG A 112 14.15 15.48 30.98
N LYS A 113 15.45 15.45 31.27
CA LYS A 113 16.06 14.56 32.27
C LYS A 113 15.52 14.83 33.68
N GLU A 114 15.09 16.05 33.96
CA GLU A 114 14.43 16.45 35.22
C GLU A 114 13.22 15.58 35.54
N THR A 115 12.53 15.07 34.51
CA THR A 115 11.36 14.21 34.71
C THR A 115 11.72 12.79 35.17
N MET A 116 12.99 12.39 35.09
CA MET A 116 13.44 11.00 35.31
C MET A 116 14.20 10.81 36.62
N ILE A 117 14.55 11.89 37.32
CA ILE A 117 15.21 11.89 38.63
C ILE A 117 14.29 12.53 39.69
N LEU A 118 14.65 12.39 40.96
CA LEU A 118 13.91 13.00 42.06
C LEU A 118 14.31 14.47 42.26
N PRO A 119 13.40 15.32 42.80
CA PRO A 119 13.69 16.74 43.05
C PRO A 119 14.81 17.03 44.06
N ASP A 120 15.19 16.05 44.88
CA ASP A 120 16.27 16.13 45.87
C ASP A 120 17.66 15.81 45.28
N ASN A 121 17.72 15.40 44.01
CA ASN A 121 18.96 15.17 43.30
C ASN A 121 19.68 16.49 42.98
N GLU A 122 20.98 16.56 43.21
CA GLU A 122 21.80 17.77 43.01
C GLU A 122 21.75 18.31 41.57
N CYS A 123 21.55 17.45 40.57
CA CYS A 123 21.46 17.83 39.17
C CYS A 123 20.04 18.23 38.72
N TYR A 124 19.03 18.12 39.58
CA TYR A 124 17.63 18.37 39.21
C TYR A 124 17.42 19.77 38.64
N GLN A 125 17.85 20.80 39.37
CA GLN A 125 17.67 22.18 38.94
C GLN A 125 18.40 22.48 37.63
N HIS A 126 19.61 21.94 37.47
CA HIS A 126 20.39 22.10 36.24
C HIS A 126 19.66 21.51 35.01
N PHE A 127 19.00 20.36 35.16
CA PHE A 127 18.20 19.77 34.08
C PHE A 127 16.92 20.55 33.78
N VAL A 128 16.28 21.13 34.81
CA VAL A 128 15.14 22.03 34.63
C VAL A 128 15.56 23.23 33.77
N ASP A 129 16.71 23.84 34.06
CA ASP A 129 17.20 25.00 33.32
C ASP A 129 17.47 24.68 31.85
N ILE A 130 18.11 23.54 31.55
CA ILE A 130 18.35 23.06 30.17
C ILE A 130 17.02 22.88 29.42
N THR A 131 16.04 22.25 30.07
CA THR A 131 14.72 22.05 29.46
C THR A 131 14.01 23.38 29.23
N GLN A 132 14.11 24.33 30.16
CA GLN A 132 13.50 25.65 30.01
C GLN A 132 14.12 26.43 28.84
N GLU A 133 15.43 26.31 28.61
CA GLU A 133 16.10 26.88 27.43
C GLU A 133 15.49 26.35 26.13
N GLY A 134 15.32 25.02 26.02
CA GLY A 134 14.73 24.42 24.84
C GLY A 134 13.25 24.75 24.65
N GLU A 135 12.48 24.88 25.73
CA GLU A 135 11.07 25.34 25.67
C GLU A 135 10.98 26.79 25.19
N ASN A 136 11.85 27.67 25.71
CA ASN A 136 11.90 29.07 25.30
C ASN A 136 12.35 29.26 23.83
N ALA A 137 13.15 28.31 23.32
CA ALA A 137 13.61 28.27 21.94
C ALA A 137 12.61 27.56 20.98
N GLY A 138 11.46 27.08 21.47
CA GLY A 138 10.45 26.40 20.65
C GLY A 138 10.82 24.96 20.24
N LEU A 139 11.92 24.40 20.75
CA LEU A 139 12.46 23.11 20.28
C LEU A 139 11.58 21.90 20.63
N TYR A 140 10.61 22.05 21.53
CA TYR A 140 9.73 20.97 21.98
C TYR A 140 8.34 20.98 21.35
N GLU A 141 8.03 21.92 20.44
CA GLU A 141 6.72 22.02 19.78
C GLU A 141 6.42 20.76 18.94
N ASN A 142 7.40 20.25 18.19
CA ASN A 142 7.27 19.00 17.43
C ASN A 142 8.05 17.84 18.09
N SER A 143 7.45 17.25 19.12
CA SER A 143 8.05 16.14 19.89
C SER A 143 8.34 14.84 19.10
N ARG A 144 7.91 14.72 17.83
CA ARG A 144 8.14 13.52 16.99
C ARG A 144 9.55 13.49 16.37
N LEU A 145 10.19 14.64 16.19
CA LEU A 145 11.46 14.76 15.46
C LEU A 145 12.69 14.85 16.38
N ILE A 146 12.49 15.11 17.66
CA ILE A 146 13.58 15.44 18.58
C ILE A 146 14.37 14.22 19.05
N GLY A 147 13.86 13.00 18.87
CA GLY A 147 14.37 11.79 19.55
C GLY A 147 15.79 11.33 19.19
N PHE A 148 16.43 11.91 18.18
CA PHE A 148 17.72 11.47 17.64
C PHE A 148 18.74 12.62 17.59
N LYS A 149 20.03 12.30 17.76
CA LYS A 149 21.11 13.28 17.91
C LYS A 149 21.19 14.32 16.79
N ARG A 150 21.31 13.88 15.54
CA ARG A 150 21.43 14.76 14.36
C ARG A 150 20.17 15.61 14.16
N SER A 151 18.99 14.99 14.32
CA SER A 151 17.71 15.69 14.18
C SER A 151 17.57 16.81 15.22
N TRP A 152 18.05 16.58 16.44
CA TRP A 152 18.09 17.58 17.51
C TRP A 152 19.08 18.72 17.22
N GLU A 153 20.30 18.39 16.79
CA GLU A 153 21.33 19.38 16.39
C GLU A 153 20.85 20.25 15.22
N ASN A 154 20.21 19.64 14.22
CA ASN A 154 19.62 20.35 13.07
C ASN A 154 18.49 21.29 13.50
N LEU A 155 17.60 20.84 14.38
CA LEU A 155 16.49 21.65 14.89
C LEU A 155 17.00 22.89 15.64
N ILE A 156 18.03 22.72 16.46
CA ILE A 156 18.70 23.80 17.19
C ILE A 156 19.26 24.84 16.22
N HIS A 157 20.00 24.38 15.21
CA HIS A 157 20.56 25.26 14.18
C HIS A 157 19.49 26.01 13.39
N ARG A 158 18.44 25.33 12.93
CA ARG A 158 17.31 25.94 12.20
C ARG A 158 16.57 26.98 13.03
N SER A 159 16.52 26.78 14.35
CA SER A 159 15.90 27.72 15.28
C SER A 159 16.78 28.93 15.60
N GLY A 160 17.97 29.03 14.99
CA GLY A 160 18.92 30.13 15.19
C GLY A 160 19.76 30.01 16.47
N TYR A 161 19.87 28.79 17.01
CA TYR A 161 20.67 28.48 18.20
C TYR A 161 21.84 27.58 17.87
N GLU A 162 22.79 27.51 18.79
CA GLU A 162 23.89 26.55 18.79
C GLU A 162 24.09 25.98 20.20
N LEU A 163 24.65 24.78 20.29
CA LEU A 163 25.01 24.16 21.57
C LEU A 163 26.48 24.44 21.88
N ILE A 164 26.73 25.17 22.95
CA ILE A 164 28.07 25.36 23.52
C ILE A 164 28.05 24.76 24.91
N ASP A 165 28.90 23.75 25.16
CA ASP A 165 28.97 22.99 26.41
C ASP A 165 27.58 22.50 26.89
N GLY A 166 26.73 22.09 25.94
CA GLY A 166 25.39 21.57 26.21
C GLY A 166 24.32 22.61 26.55
N ARG A 167 24.62 23.91 26.45
CA ARG A 167 23.67 25.01 26.68
C ARG A 167 23.33 25.75 25.38
N LEU A 168 22.12 26.27 25.27
CA LEU A 168 21.65 26.95 24.06
C LEU A 168 22.09 28.41 24.03
N PHE A 169 22.82 28.79 22.99
CA PHE A 169 23.20 30.17 22.72
C PHE A 169 22.61 30.61 21.39
N ARG A 170 22.18 31.87 21.31
CA ARG A 170 21.67 32.45 20.06
C ARG A 170 22.86 32.66 19.13
N SER A 171 22.83 32.04 17.95
CA SER A 171 23.92 32.20 17.00
C SER A 171 23.95 33.64 16.49
N SER A 172 25.12 34.30 16.54
CA SER A 172 25.31 35.66 16.04
C SER A 172 25.44 35.73 14.51
N VAL A 173 25.34 34.59 13.84
CA VAL A 173 25.37 34.47 12.40
C VAL A 173 23.96 34.79 11.89
N ILE A 174 23.82 35.89 11.14
CA ILE A 174 22.67 36.09 10.27
C ILE A 174 22.59 34.82 9.43
N LEU A 175 21.51 34.05 9.55
CA LEU A 175 21.21 32.94 8.65
C LEU A 175 21.00 33.53 7.25
N ASP A 176 22.08 33.90 6.56
CA ASP A 176 22.18 33.49 5.18
C ASP A 176 22.03 31.99 5.27
N THR A 177 20.88 31.49 4.84
CA THR A 177 20.77 30.10 4.43
C THR A 177 22.02 29.84 3.61
N GLU A 178 22.99 29.10 4.17
CA GLU A 178 23.94 28.40 3.34
C GLU A 178 23.08 27.50 2.48
N GLN A 179 22.63 28.03 1.34
CA GLN A 179 22.43 27.27 0.13
C GLN A 179 23.75 26.53 -0.01
N GLY A 180 23.76 25.31 0.52
CA GLY A 180 24.89 24.42 0.38
C GLY A 180 25.28 24.48 -1.08
N LYS A 181 26.51 24.92 -1.35
CA LYS A 181 27.07 24.88 -2.69
C LYS A 181 26.80 23.49 -3.26
N GLY A 182 25.88 23.42 -4.23
CA GLY A 182 25.96 22.41 -5.28
C GLY A 182 24.75 21.53 -5.59
N ILE A 183 23.50 21.77 -5.17
CA ILE A 183 22.35 20.97 -5.67
C ILE A 183 21.14 21.84 -6.02
N ASP A 184 20.77 21.84 -7.30
CA ASP A 184 19.66 22.65 -7.84
C ASP A 184 18.31 21.91 -7.72
N ARG A 185 17.81 21.68 -6.50
CA ARG A 185 16.56 20.91 -6.27
C ARG A 185 15.38 21.38 -7.12
N HIS A 186 15.20 22.70 -7.31
CA HIS A 186 14.11 23.29 -8.08
C HIS A 186 14.08 22.89 -9.58
N ARG A 187 15.14 22.25 -10.11
CA ARG A 187 15.24 21.85 -11.53
C ARG A 187 14.68 20.45 -11.81
N THR A 188 14.20 19.71 -10.80
CA THR A 188 13.52 18.42 -10.99
C THR A 188 12.06 18.56 -11.40
N ALA A 189 11.43 19.72 -11.18
CA ALA A 189 10.07 19.99 -11.66
C ALA A 189 10.02 19.99 -13.20
N LEU A 190 9.44 18.93 -13.76
CA LEU A 190 9.27 18.72 -15.20
C LEU A 190 7.97 19.38 -15.68
N VAL A 191 7.99 19.97 -16.88
CA VAL A 191 6.77 20.41 -17.57
C VAL A 191 6.11 19.18 -18.21
N ARG A 192 4.83 18.94 -17.91
CA ARG A 192 4.03 17.83 -18.45
C ARG A 192 2.76 18.36 -19.13
N HIS A 193 2.22 17.56 -20.06
CA HIS A 193 1.00 17.85 -20.81
C HIS A 193 -0.16 16.92 -20.45
N GLU A 194 0.04 16.05 -19.46
CA GLU A 194 -0.94 15.07 -18.97
C GLU A 194 -0.85 14.99 -17.45
N LEU A 195 -1.95 14.56 -16.81
CA LEU A 195 -2.00 14.26 -15.38
C LEU A 195 -0.90 13.28 -14.96
N SER A 196 -0.33 13.51 -13.78
CA SER A 196 0.61 12.60 -13.16
C SER A 196 -0.04 11.28 -12.78
N SER A 197 0.78 10.23 -12.66
CA SER A 197 0.33 8.89 -12.26
C SER A 197 -0.54 8.85 -10.98
N PRO A 198 -0.23 9.58 -9.89
CA PRO A 198 -1.14 9.64 -8.73
C PRO A 198 -2.50 10.28 -9.02
N MET A 199 -2.55 11.32 -9.87
CA MET A 199 -3.83 11.94 -10.23
C MET A 199 -4.65 11.01 -11.14
N LYS A 200 -4.01 10.31 -12.08
CA LYS A 200 -4.65 9.27 -12.89
C LYS A 200 -5.22 8.14 -12.02
N SER A 201 -4.54 7.75 -10.93
CA SER A 201 -5.10 6.74 -10.02
C SER A 201 -6.32 7.27 -9.27
N LEU A 202 -6.37 8.54 -8.87
CA LEU A 202 -7.57 9.11 -8.24
C LEU A 202 -8.79 9.11 -9.18
N ILE A 203 -8.60 9.41 -10.47
CA ILE A 203 -9.68 9.32 -11.49
C ILE A 203 -10.21 7.89 -11.57
N LYS A 204 -9.32 6.91 -11.66
CA LYS A 204 -9.68 5.50 -11.83
C LYS A 204 -10.64 4.99 -10.75
N TYR A 205 -10.55 5.52 -9.52
CA TYR A 205 -11.44 5.15 -8.41
C TYR A 205 -12.57 6.15 -8.13
N GLY A 206 -12.83 7.09 -9.03
CA GLY A 206 -13.93 8.04 -8.89
C GLY A 206 -13.72 9.11 -7.81
N TYR A 207 -12.50 9.30 -7.31
CA TYR A 207 -12.25 10.33 -6.30
C TYR A 207 -12.27 11.76 -6.87
N LEU A 208 -12.14 11.91 -8.19
CA LEU A 208 -12.10 13.19 -8.90
C LEU A 208 -13.45 13.61 -9.51
N GLU A 209 -14.57 13.15 -8.94
CA GLU A 209 -15.93 13.44 -9.42
C GLU A 209 -16.53 14.73 -8.81
N GLY A 210 -15.71 15.58 -8.18
CA GLY A 210 -16.13 16.88 -7.62
C GLY A 210 -16.74 16.83 -6.22
N VAL A 211 -16.80 15.64 -5.60
CA VAL A 211 -17.29 15.45 -4.21
C VAL A 211 -16.19 15.71 -3.18
N HIS A 212 -14.92 15.56 -3.57
CA HIS A 212 -13.76 15.66 -2.69
C HIS A 212 -12.93 16.91 -2.98
N SER A 213 -12.48 17.58 -1.93
CA SER A 213 -11.46 18.63 -2.00
C SER A 213 -10.05 18.04 -2.12
N ILE A 214 -9.19 18.67 -2.92
CA ILE A 214 -7.84 18.15 -3.21
C ILE A 214 -6.78 19.19 -2.87
N PHE A 215 -5.73 18.74 -2.19
CA PHE A 215 -4.54 19.55 -1.94
C PHE A 215 -3.27 18.87 -2.47
N ASP A 216 -2.54 19.53 -3.37
CA ASP A 216 -1.28 19.05 -3.94
C ASP A 216 -0.07 19.64 -3.19
N TYR A 217 0.53 18.83 -2.32
CA TYR A 217 1.68 19.20 -1.50
C TYR A 217 2.97 19.01 -2.31
N GLY A 218 3.62 20.12 -2.66
CA GLY A 218 4.77 20.16 -3.55
C GLY A 218 4.35 20.12 -5.03
N CYS A 219 3.36 20.93 -5.41
CA CYS A 219 2.76 20.93 -6.75
C CYS A 219 3.71 21.32 -7.89
N GLY A 220 4.95 21.75 -7.58
CA GLY A 220 5.90 22.25 -8.56
C GLY A 220 5.28 23.37 -9.39
N ARG A 221 5.34 23.25 -10.72
CA ARG A 221 4.80 24.25 -11.66
C ARG A 221 3.26 24.26 -11.75
N GLY A 222 2.54 23.38 -11.05
CA GLY A 222 1.08 23.33 -11.05
C GLY A 222 0.49 22.75 -12.35
N ASP A 223 1.17 21.81 -13.00
CA ASP A 223 0.65 21.16 -14.22
C ASP A 223 -0.61 20.34 -13.92
N ASP A 224 -0.59 19.53 -12.85
CA ASP A 224 -1.74 18.73 -12.42
C ASP A 224 -2.91 19.63 -11.99
N LEU A 225 -2.65 20.68 -11.22
CA LEU A 225 -3.68 21.63 -10.76
C LEU A 225 -4.44 22.27 -11.93
N ARG A 226 -3.71 22.73 -12.96
CA ARG A 226 -4.34 23.35 -14.15
C ARG A 226 -5.25 22.38 -14.90
N GLU A 227 -4.88 21.11 -14.95
CA GLU A 227 -5.69 20.08 -15.61
C GLU A 227 -6.93 19.71 -14.78
N LEU A 228 -6.81 19.67 -13.44
CA LEU A 228 -7.94 19.47 -12.52
C LEU A 228 -8.93 20.65 -12.56
N GLU A 229 -8.43 21.88 -12.53
CA GLU A 229 -9.24 23.10 -12.68
C GLU A 229 -9.99 23.10 -14.02
N ALA A 230 -9.35 22.67 -15.12
CA ALA A 230 -10.00 22.55 -16.42
C ALA A 230 -11.17 21.55 -16.44
N HIS A 231 -11.17 20.58 -15.53
CA HIS A 231 -12.25 19.62 -15.32
C HIS A 231 -13.25 20.04 -14.23
N GLY A 232 -13.13 21.27 -13.69
CA GLY A 232 -14.03 21.83 -12.69
C GLY A 232 -13.86 21.23 -11.29
N ILE A 233 -12.71 20.63 -11.01
CA ILE A 233 -12.39 20.02 -9.72
C ILE A 233 -11.74 21.06 -8.82
N ASP A 234 -12.21 21.16 -7.57
CA ASP A 234 -11.64 22.05 -6.56
C ASP A 234 -10.31 21.48 -6.05
N ALA A 235 -9.20 22.05 -6.55
CA ALA A 235 -7.85 21.62 -6.24
C ALA A 235 -6.95 22.83 -5.94
N ILE A 236 -6.23 22.77 -4.82
CA ILE A 236 -5.27 23.79 -4.39
C ILE A 236 -3.91 23.13 -4.25
N GLY A 237 -2.81 23.87 -4.40
CA GLY A 237 -1.49 23.31 -4.15
C GLY A 237 -0.46 24.32 -3.71
N TRP A 238 0.55 23.79 -3.04
CA TRP A 238 1.64 24.56 -2.45
C TRP A 238 2.97 24.00 -2.92
N ASP A 239 3.95 24.86 -3.19
CA ASP A 239 5.31 24.46 -3.48
C ASP A 239 6.28 25.51 -2.92
N PRO A 240 7.37 25.11 -2.22
CA PRO A 240 8.27 26.06 -1.58
C PRO A 240 8.98 27.02 -2.56
N ASN A 241 9.08 26.69 -3.85
CA ASN A 241 9.74 27.53 -4.85
C ASN A 241 8.77 28.12 -5.88
N PHE A 242 7.76 27.36 -6.29
CA PHE A 242 6.87 27.73 -7.39
C PHE A 242 5.53 28.33 -6.93
N SER A 243 5.07 28.00 -5.72
CA SER A 243 3.82 28.51 -5.13
C SER A 243 3.97 28.70 -3.61
N PRO A 244 4.93 29.53 -3.16
CA PRO A 244 5.26 29.64 -1.73
C PRO A 244 4.21 30.41 -0.93
N ASP A 245 3.46 31.31 -1.59
CA ASP A 245 2.46 32.18 -0.97
C ASP A 245 1.09 31.50 -0.80
N SER A 246 0.91 30.29 -1.34
CA SER A 246 -0.33 29.53 -1.20
C SER A 246 -0.49 29.01 0.23
N GLU A 247 -1.67 29.18 0.82
CA GLU A 247 -1.94 28.65 2.15
C GLU A 247 -2.03 27.12 2.13
N LYS A 248 -1.44 26.48 3.15
CA LYS A 248 -1.60 25.05 3.40
C LYS A 248 -2.94 24.84 4.10
N ILE A 249 -3.90 24.29 3.37
CA ILE A 249 -5.26 24.03 3.86
C ILE A 249 -5.51 22.54 4.04
N SER A 250 -6.39 22.20 4.99
CA SER A 250 -6.90 20.84 5.09
C SER A 250 -7.81 20.52 3.90
N SER A 251 -7.76 19.28 3.42
CA SER A 251 -8.58 18.80 2.30
C SER A 251 -8.84 17.31 2.44
N ASP A 252 -9.93 16.82 1.83
CA ASP A 252 -10.30 15.41 1.86
C ASP A 252 -9.14 14.52 1.39
N ILE A 253 -8.50 14.92 0.28
CA ILE A 253 -7.42 14.17 -0.35
C ILE A 253 -6.20 15.07 -0.47
N VAL A 254 -5.07 14.63 0.11
CA VAL A 254 -3.78 15.30 -0.09
C VAL A 254 -2.89 14.44 -0.99
N ASN A 255 -2.29 15.03 -2.02
CA ASN A 255 -1.28 14.40 -2.84
C ASN A 255 0.13 14.85 -2.44
N LEU A 256 1.02 13.91 -2.19
CA LEU A 256 2.46 14.11 -1.99
C LEU A 256 3.21 13.41 -3.13
N GLY A 257 3.08 13.98 -4.32
CA GLY A 257 3.55 13.39 -5.57
C GLY A 257 5.03 13.63 -5.84
N PHE A 258 5.88 12.60 -5.74
CA PHE A 258 7.32 12.62 -6.07
C PHE A 258 8.19 13.58 -5.26
N VAL A 259 7.62 14.27 -4.26
CA VAL A 259 8.32 15.21 -3.38
C VAL A 259 9.42 14.54 -2.55
N LEU A 260 9.13 13.35 -2.00
CA LEU A 260 10.09 12.62 -1.16
C LEU A 260 11.34 12.18 -1.91
N ASN A 261 11.30 12.17 -3.25
CA ASN A 261 12.47 11.81 -4.04
C ASN A 261 13.49 12.95 -4.14
N VAL A 262 13.07 14.21 -4.01
CA VAL A 262 13.91 15.38 -4.33
C VAL A 262 14.50 16.05 -3.08
N ILE A 263 14.12 15.60 -1.89
CA ILE A 263 14.60 16.12 -0.62
C ILE A 263 15.78 15.27 -0.12
N GLU A 264 17.02 15.79 -0.12
CA GLU A 264 18.20 15.06 0.36
C GLU A 264 18.37 15.00 1.87
N ASP A 265 17.66 15.85 2.60
CA ASP A 265 17.67 15.85 4.06
C ASP A 265 16.58 14.93 4.59
N GLN A 266 16.95 13.92 5.38
CA GLN A 266 15.99 12.91 5.84
C GLN A 266 14.97 13.48 6.82
N ASP A 267 15.36 14.48 7.63
CA ASP A 267 14.48 15.14 8.58
C ASP A 267 13.45 16.01 7.83
N GLU A 268 13.90 16.83 6.87
CA GLU A 268 13.01 17.61 5.98
C GLU A 268 12.05 16.71 5.18
N ARG A 269 12.53 15.53 4.75
CA ARG A 269 11.69 14.55 4.05
C ARG A 269 10.58 14.00 4.94
N LEU A 270 10.90 13.72 6.21
CA LEU A 270 9.92 13.30 7.21
C LEU A 270 8.94 14.43 7.56
N GLU A 271 9.42 15.67 7.66
CA GLU A 271 8.58 16.86 7.86
C GLU A 271 7.58 17.04 6.71
N ALA A 272 8.01 16.89 5.46
CA ALA A 272 7.12 16.96 4.30
C ALA A 272 6.04 15.88 4.34
N LEU A 273 6.40 14.63 4.70
CA LEU A 273 5.44 13.53 4.84
C LEU A 273 4.42 13.78 5.96
N LEU A 274 4.88 14.21 7.14
CA LEU A 274 4.00 14.51 8.28
C LEU A 274 3.13 15.74 8.00
N GLY A 275 3.68 16.78 7.38
CA GLY A 275 2.95 17.98 7.00
C GLY A 275 1.83 17.69 6.00
N ALA A 276 2.10 16.89 4.96
CA ALA A 276 1.07 16.46 4.01
C ALA A 276 0.02 15.57 4.69
N TRP A 277 0.43 14.69 5.60
CA TRP A 277 -0.48 13.86 6.38
C TRP A 277 -1.42 14.70 7.24
N ASP A 278 -0.92 15.71 7.95
CA ASP A 278 -1.73 16.52 8.85
C ASP A 278 -2.84 17.30 8.12
N LEU A 279 -2.63 17.65 6.84
CA LEU A 279 -3.62 18.32 5.99
C LEU A 279 -4.70 17.39 5.42
N ALA A 280 -4.50 16.07 5.40
CA ALA A 280 -5.47 15.14 4.81
C ALA A 280 -6.64 14.89 5.77
N ASP A 281 -7.88 15.00 5.33
CA ASP A 281 -9.04 14.67 6.17
C ASP A 281 -9.49 13.22 5.97
N LYS A 282 -9.54 12.74 4.72
CA LYS A 282 -9.86 11.34 4.40
C LYS A 282 -8.62 10.49 4.18
N PHE A 283 -7.75 10.85 3.24
CA PHE A 283 -6.53 10.07 2.96
C PHE A 283 -5.42 10.86 2.27
N LEU A 284 -4.20 10.35 2.40
CA LEU A 284 -2.98 10.87 1.79
C LEU A 284 -2.54 9.94 0.66
N VAL A 285 -2.21 10.51 -0.50
CA VAL A 285 -1.54 9.85 -1.62
C VAL A 285 -0.05 10.13 -1.54
N VAL A 286 0.78 9.09 -1.47
CA VAL A 286 2.25 9.21 -1.48
C VAL A 286 2.78 8.53 -2.73
N SER A 287 3.50 9.28 -3.57
CA SER A 287 4.14 8.73 -4.78
C SER A 287 5.63 8.93 -4.79
N VAL A 288 6.39 7.90 -5.14
CA VAL A 288 7.85 7.95 -5.27
C VAL A 288 8.35 7.23 -6.51
N MET A 289 9.51 7.64 -7.01
CA MET A 289 10.25 6.89 -8.02
C MET A 289 10.92 5.65 -7.42
N LEU A 290 10.72 4.50 -8.07
CA LEU A 290 11.40 3.25 -7.75
C LEU A 290 12.64 3.07 -8.65
N ALA A 291 13.67 2.40 -8.13
CA ALA A 291 14.77 1.88 -8.95
C ALA A 291 15.46 0.71 -8.27
N ASN A 292 16.09 -0.16 -9.06
CA ASN A 292 16.94 -1.24 -8.56
C ASN A 292 18.41 -0.79 -8.42
N ASP A 293 19.20 -1.56 -7.68
CA ASP A 293 20.60 -1.23 -7.41
C ASP A 293 21.45 -1.11 -8.68
N ASN A 294 21.15 -1.91 -9.71
CA ASN A 294 21.85 -1.85 -11.00
C ASN A 294 21.63 -0.50 -11.70
N TYR A 295 20.41 0.03 -11.66
CA TYR A 295 20.09 1.35 -12.21
C TYR A 295 20.70 2.47 -11.36
N ILE A 296 20.67 2.35 -10.03
CA ILE A 296 21.23 3.34 -9.12
C ILE A 296 22.77 3.42 -9.28
N ALA A 297 23.44 2.29 -9.50
CA ALA A 297 24.89 2.19 -9.63
C ALA A 297 25.49 3.03 -10.78
N GLN A 298 24.68 3.48 -11.75
CA GLN A 298 25.15 4.32 -12.84
C GLN A 298 25.35 5.80 -12.44
N PHE A 299 24.81 6.23 -11.30
CA PHE A 299 24.88 7.61 -10.84
C PHE A 299 25.92 7.80 -9.73
N LYS A 300 26.32 9.06 -9.49
CA LYS A 300 27.22 9.41 -8.39
C LYS A 300 26.44 9.32 -7.06
N PRO A 301 26.85 8.45 -6.11
CA PRO A 301 26.21 8.38 -4.80
C PRO A 301 26.36 9.71 -4.03
N TYR A 302 25.30 10.12 -3.34
CA TYR A 302 25.29 11.31 -2.48
C TYR A 302 24.26 11.15 -1.35
N LYS A 303 24.71 11.23 -0.10
CA LYS A 303 23.90 10.89 1.08
C LYS A 303 23.23 9.52 0.91
N ASP A 304 21.91 9.44 1.03
CA ASP A 304 21.11 8.22 0.84
C ASP A 304 20.57 8.05 -0.60
N GLY A 305 20.91 8.95 -1.51
CA GLY A 305 20.46 8.94 -2.90
C GLY A 305 21.61 9.17 -3.88
N VAL A 306 21.29 9.80 -5.01
CA VAL A 306 22.25 10.05 -6.08
C VAL A 306 22.17 11.48 -6.59
N ILE A 307 23.28 11.97 -7.15
CA ILE A 307 23.29 13.21 -7.92
C ILE A 307 23.15 12.87 -9.41
N THR A 308 22.16 13.48 -10.05
CA THR A 308 21.91 13.34 -11.49
C THR A 308 22.90 14.19 -12.31
N SER A 309 22.96 13.96 -13.62
CA SER A 309 23.75 14.78 -14.55
C SER A 309 23.34 16.26 -14.59
N ARG A 310 22.14 16.60 -14.12
CA ARG A 310 21.63 17.97 -13.98
C ARG A 310 22.00 18.62 -12.64
N ASN A 311 22.84 17.96 -11.85
CA ASN A 311 23.23 18.42 -10.51
C ASN A 311 22.05 18.54 -9.53
N THR A 312 21.10 17.61 -9.63
CA THR A 312 19.94 17.48 -8.72
C THR A 312 20.05 16.23 -7.88
N PHE A 313 19.55 16.27 -6.65
CA PHE A 313 19.42 15.09 -5.80
C PHE A 313 18.22 14.25 -6.24
N GLN A 314 18.37 12.93 -6.19
CA GLN A 314 17.27 11.99 -6.36
C GLN A 314 17.45 10.79 -5.42
N LYS A 315 16.49 10.55 -4.53
CA LYS A 315 16.33 9.28 -3.81
C LYS A 315 15.40 8.37 -4.62
N TYR A 316 15.88 7.18 -4.97
CA TYR A 316 15.02 6.10 -5.46
C TYR A 316 14.72 5.14 -4.32
N TYR A 317 13.55 4.50 -4.36
CA TYR A 317 13.13 3.57 -3.32
C TYR A 317 12.92 2.16 -3.87
N ALA A 318 13.09 1.16 -3.01
CA ALA A 318 12.44 -0.14 -3.21
C ALA A 318 10.97 -0.06 -2.74
N GLN A 319 10.08 -0.85 -3.36
CA GLN A 319 8.64 -0.87 -3.01
C GLN A 319 8.40 -1.16 -1.51
N SER A 320 9.12 -2.14 -0.96
CA SER A 320 9.03 -2.52 0.46
C SER A 320 9.66 -1.48 1.39
N GLU A 321 10.71 -0.80 0.95
CA GLU A 321 11.40 0.26 1.68
C GLU A 321 10.47 1.46 1.89
N ILE A 322 9.85 1.97 0.82
CA ILE A 322 8.96 3.13 0.92
C ILE A 322 7.70 2.79 1.73
N LYS A 323 7.10 1.61 1.52
CA LYS A 323 5.97 1.14 2.33
C LYS A 323 6.31 1.16 3.82
N SER A 324 7.45 0.56 4.18
CA SER A 324 7.92 0.53 5.57
C SER A 324 8.25 1.92 6.12
N TYR A 325 8.75 2.83 5.28
CA TYR A 325 9.02 4.21 5.67
C TYR A 325 7.72 4.96 6.00
N ILE A 326 6.71 4.87 5.13
CA ILE A 326 5.39 5.50 5.35
C ILE A 326 4.75 4.94 6.61
N GLU A 327 4.66 3.61 6.74
CA GLU A 327 3.99 2.95 7.87
C GLU A 327 4.65 3.28 9.22
N ARG A 328 5.99 3.32 9.27
CA ARG A 328 6.71 3.68 10.50
C ARG A 328 6.56 5.15 10.85
N SER A 329 6.49 6.03 9.85
CA SER A 329 6.44 7.48 10.04
C SER A 329 5.05 7.95 10.46
N LEU A 330 4.01 7.40 9.83
CA LEU A 330 2.62 7.79 10.07
C LEU A 330 1.92 6.93 11.12
N ALA A 331 2.48 5.77 11.47
CA ALA A 331 1.86 4.75 12.31
C ALA A 331 0.49 4.27 11.78
N GLU A 332 0.29 4.39 10.47
CA GLU A 332 -0.88 3.98 9.71
C GLU A 332 -0.45 3.05 8.57
N GLU A 333 -1.38 2.25 8.07
CA GLU A 333 -1.08 1.31 6.98
C GLU A 333 -0.99 2.02 5.63
N ALA A 334 -0.02 1.63 4.82
CA ALA A 334 0.15 2.12 3.46
C ALA A 334 -0.33 1.07 2.46
N ILE A 335 -1.44 1.36 1.78
CA ILE A 335 -2.06 0.47 0.80
C ILE A 335 -1.42 0.73 -0.58
N PRO A 336 -0.74 -0.27 -1.18
CA PRO A 336 -0.16 -0.10 -2.51
C PRO A 336 -1.28 -0.01 -3.56
N VAL A 337 -1.26 1.07 -4.33
CA VAL A 337 -2.19 1.33 -5.44
C VAL A 337 -1.52 0.99 -6.77
N ALA A 338 -0.25 1.35 -6.92
CA ALA A 338 0.58 1.03 -8.07
C ALA A 338 2.06 0.99 -7.62
N PRO A 339 3.02 0.58 -8.47
CA PRO A 339 4.44 0.68 -8.15
C PRO A 339 4.83 2.11 -7.76
N GLY A 340 5.30 2.28 -6.53
CA GLY A 340 5.69 3.57 -5.97
C GLY A 340 4.53 4.47 -5.54
N ILE A 341 3.26 4.06 -5.67
CA ILE A 341 2.07 4.85 -5.29
C ILE A 341 1.31 4.15 -4.17
N PHE A 342 1.10 4.86 -3.06
CA PHE A 342 0.42 4.37 -1.87
C PHE A 342 -0.69 5.31 -1.43
N TYR A 343 -1.82 4.75 -0.99
CA TYR A 343 -2.84 5.48 -0.26
C TYR A 343 -2.74 5.15 1.23
N VAL A 344 -2.85 6.18 2.06
CA VAL A 344 -2.87 6.07 3.53
C VAL A 344 -4.15 6.71 4.02
N PHE A 345 -5.08 5.91 4.55
CA PHE A 345 -6.40 6.39 4.93
C PHE A 345 -6.46 6.82 6.40
N LYS A 346 -6.91 8.05 6.66
CA LYS A 346 -7.41 8.50 7.98
C LYS A 346 -8.82 7.99 8.21
N ASP A 347 -9.69 8.14 7.21
CA ASP A 347 -11.06 7.63 7.26
C ASP A 347 -11.09 6.12 6.99
N LYS A 348 -11.42 5.35 8.03
CA LYS A 348 -11.47 3.88 7.98
C LYS A 348 -12.72 3.32 7.31
N ILE A 349 -13.76 4.14 7.10
CA ILE A 349 -14.93 3.78 6.30
C ILE A 349 -14.56 3.90 4.81
N GLU A 350 -13.97 5.02 4.42
CA GLU A 350 -13.48 5.24 3.06
C GLU A 350 -12.47 4.17 2.64
N GLU A 351 -11.54 3.82 3.55
CA GLU A 351 -10.59 2.71 3.36
C GLU A 351 -11.30 1.38 3.01
N GLN A 352 -12.41 1.07 3.69
CA GLN A 352 -13.17 -0.16 3.46
C GLN A 352 -13.96 -0.12 2.15
N ILE A 353 -14.50 1.05 1.78
CA ILE A 353 -15.21 1.24 0.51
C ILE A 353 -14.23 1.01 -0.64
N TYR A 354 -13.06 1.65 -0.58
CA TYR A 354 -11.98 1.48 -1.55
C TYR A 354 -11.60 0.00 -1.74
N LEU A 355 -11.35 -0.72 -0.64
CA LEU A 355 -10.90 -2.10 -0.71
C LEU A 355 -11.98 -3.09 -1.18
N GLN A 356 -13.24 -2.85 -0.84
CA GLN A 356 -14.34 -3.66 -1.38
C GLN A 356 -14.46 -3.45 -2.89
N GLY A 357 -14.40 -2.19 -3.35
CA GLY A 357 -14.42 -1.85 -4.77
C GLY A 357 -13.30 -2.54 -5.56
N LYS A 358 -12.09 -2.63 -4.98
CA LYS A 358 -10.93 -3.26 -5.60
C LYS A 358 -11.13 -4.74 -5.97
N TYR A 359 -11.90 -5.51 -5.21
CA TYR A 359 -12.09 -6.95 -5.44
C TYR A 359 -13.42 -7.31 -6.10
N LYS A 360 -14.34 -6.35 -6.20
CA LYS A 360 -15.65 -6.53 -6.84
C LYS A 360 -15.48 -6.71 -8.35
N ARG A 361 -16.18 -7.70 -8.92
CA ARG A 361 -16.24 -7.87 -10.38
C ARG A 361 -17.09 -6.77 -11.01
N HIS A 362 -16.66 -6.23 -12.16
CA HIS A 362 -17.47 -5.29 -12.95
C HIS A 362 -18.25 -6.04 -14.02
N HIS A 363 -19.45 -6.52 -13.67
CA HIS A 363 -20.29 -7.20 -14.64
C HIS A 363 -20.92 -6.20 -15.62
N LYS A 364 -20.60 -6.32 -16.91
CA LYS A 364 -21.50 -5.85 -17.97
C LYS A 364 -22.62 -6.88 -18.10
N TRP A 365 -23.68 -6.71 -17.32
CA TRP A 365 -24.80 -7.64 -17.35
C TRP A 365 -25.36 -7.74 -18.77
N LYS A 366 -25.21 -8.92 -19.38
CA LYS A 366 -25.86 -9.28 -20.63
C LYS A 366 -27.08 -10.09 -20.27
N GLN A 367 -28.24 -9.47 -20.34
CA GLN A 367 -29.52 -10.16 -20.22
C GLN A 367 -29.62 -11.20 -21.34
N LEU A 368 -29.37 -12.47 -21.03
CA LEU A 368 -29.42 -13.59 -21.98
C LEU A 368 -30.85 -14.14 -22.14
N THR A 369 -31.74 -13.82 -21.20
CA THR A 369 -33.11 -14.30 -21.12
C THR A 369 -34.11 -13.16 -21.35
N THR A 370 -35.02 -13.38 -22.29
CA THR A 370 -36.22 -12.53 -22.44
C THR A 370 -37.26 -13.04 -21.44
N PRO A 371 -37.91 -12.17 -20.64
CA PRO A 371 -38.96 -12.62 -19.72
C PRO A 371 -40.02 -13.41 -20.47
N GLU A 372 -40.43 -14.58 -19.96
CA GLU A 372 -41.59 -15.27 -20.50
C GLU A 372 -42.84 -14.43 -20.24
N LEU A 373 -43.58 -14.08 -21.30
CA LEU A 373 -44.82 -13.34 -21.20
C LEU A 373 -45.82 -14.12 -20.32
N PRO A 374 -46.34 -13.52 -19.24
CA PRO A 374 -47.15 -14.26 -18.28
C PRO A 374 -48.52 -14.65 -18.84
N ASP A 375 -48.96 -15.87 -18.49
CA ASP A 375 -50.32 -16.33 -18.69
C ASP A 375 -51.31 -15.47 -17.87
N SER A 376 -52.40 -15.03 -18.51
CA SER A 376 -53.30 -13.91 -18.12
C SER A 376 -54.08 -14.00 -16.79
N LYS A 377 -53.67 -14.83 -15.82
CA LYS A 377 -54.43 -15.09 -14.58
C LYS A 377 -53.87 -14.48 -13.30
N ASP A 378 -52.68 -13.88 -13.32
CA ASP A 378 -52.03 -13.40 -12.09
C ASP A 378 -51.92 -11.87 -12.02
N LYS A 379 -52.73 -11.24 -11.14
CA LYS A 379 -52.77 -9.77 -10.98
C LYS A 379 -51.40 -9.18 -10.66
N SER A 380 -50.57 -9.90 -9.90
CA SER A 380 -49.23 -9.45 -9.53
C SER A 380 -48.28 -9.41 -10.73
N LYS A 381 -48.37 -10.38 -11.65
CA LYS A 381 -47.54 -10.42 -12.88
C LYS A 381 -47.92 -9.31 -13.86
N LEU A 382 -49.19 -8.94 -13.92
CA LEU A 382 -49.66 -7.77 -14.68
C LEU A 382 -49.10 -6.44 -14.13
N VAL A 383 -49.04 -6.29 -12.80
CA VAL A 383 -48.45 -5.10 -12.16
C VAL A 383 -46.95 -5.00 -12.47
N ILE A 384 -46.24 -6.13 -12.50
CA ILE A 384 -44.82 -6.19 -12.89
C ILE A 384 -44.65 -5.76 -14.35
N ALA A 385 -45.45 -6.31 -15.27
CA ALA A 385 -45.39 -5.96 -16.69
C ALA A 385 -45.74 -4.49 -16.96
N GLN A 386 -46.62 -3.88 -16.16
CA GLN A 386 -46.98 -2.46 -16.27
C GLN A 386 -45.90 -1.50 -15.75
N ASN A 387 -45.00 -1.99 -14.90
CA ASN A 387 -43.92 -1.19 -14.28
C ASN A 387 -42.58 -1.91 -14.49
N GLU A 388 -42.33 -2.38 -15.71
CA GLU A 388 -41.21 -3.27 -16.02
C GLU A 388 -39.87 -2.68 -15.59
N ASP A 389 -39.62 -1.40 -15.90
CA ASP A 389 -38.36 -0.73 -15.55
C ASP A 389 -38.09 -0.72 -14.04
N LEU A 390 -39.12 -0.48 -13.21
CA LEU A 390 -38.99 -0.45 -11.75
C LEU A 390 -38.62 -1.83 -11.18
N PHE A 391 -39.30 -2.88 -11.64
CA PHE A 391 -39.03 -4.24 -11.14
C PHE A 391 -37.76 -4.84 -11.74
N LYS A 392 -37.38 -4.41 -12.94
CA LYS A 392 -36.08 -4.72 -13.54
C LYS A 392 -34.95 -4.05 -12.77
N ASP A 393 -35.11 -2.80 -12.36
CA ASP A 393 -34.16 -2.09 -11.51
C ASP A 393 -34.01 -2.80 -10.15
N PHE A 394 -35.13 -3.14 -9.50
CA PHE A 394 -35.12 -3.93 -8.27
C PHE A 394 -34.42 -5.29 -8.46
N TRP A 395 -34.66 -5.99 -9.57
CA TRP A 395 -33.98 -7.25 -9.88
C TRP A 395 -32.47 -7.06 -10.04
N ASN A 396 -32.06 -6.03 -10.78
CA ASN A 396 -30.65 -5.71 -10.98
C ASN A 396 -29.98 -5.38 -9.63
N THR A 397 -30.64 -4.65 -8.74
CA THR A 397 -30.13 -4.41 -7.37
C THR A 397 -29.97 -5.73 -6.59
N CYS A 398 -30.92 -6.66 -6.71
CA CYS A 398 -30.81 -7.99 -6.08
C CYS A 398 -29.61 -8.78 -6.63
N LEU A 399 -29.38 -8.73 -7.94
CA LEU A 399 -28.24 -9.38 -8.58
C LEU A 399 -26.92 -8.70 -8.16
N GLU A 400 -26.86 -7.38 -8.11
CA GLU A 400 -25.65 -6.65 -7.72
C GLU A 400 -25.24 -6.95 -6.27
N LEU A 401 -26.21 -7.05 -5.36
CA LEU A 401 -25.95 -7.35 -3.95
C LEU A 401 -25.82 -8.87 -3.69
N GLY A 402 -26.19 -9.73 -4.63
CA GLY A 402 -26.33 -11.17 -4.41
C GLY A 402 -27.30 -11.53 -3.27
N ARG A 403 -28.18 -10.60 -2.88
CA ARG A 403 -29.17 -10.71 -1.80
C ARG A 403 -30.30 -9.71 -2.01
N ILE A 404 -31.37 -9.85 -1.24
CA ILE A 404 -32.47 -8.88 -1.24
C ILE A 404 -31.99 -7.55 -0.63
N PRO A 405 -32.20 -6.39 -1.29
CA PRO A 405 -31.83 -5.09 -0.75
C PRO A 405 -32.66 -4.71 0.48
N ALA A 406 -32.05 -3.97 1.40
CA ALA A 406 -32.75 -3.25 2.45
C ALA A 406 -33.50 -2.03 1.88
N ASN A 407 -34.36 -1.39 2.68
CA ASN A 407 -35.19 -0.27 2.22
C ASN A 407 -34.39 0.99 1.87
N ASP A 408 -33.18 1.14 2.42
CA ASP A 408 -32.24 2.23 2.16
C ASP A 408 -31.20 1.88 1.10
N GLU A 409 -31.23 0.65 0.56
CA GLU A 409 -30.34 0.19 -0.52
C GLU A 409 -31.03 0.21 -1.89
N PHE A 410 -32.30 0.59 -1.95
CA PHE A 410 -33.06 0.71 -3.18
C PHE A 410 -33.87 2.00 -3.17
N GLU A 411 -33.56 2.92 -4.08
CA GLU A 411 -34.15 4.27 -4.12
C GLU A 411 -35.68 4.25 -4.19
N HIS A 412 -36.24 3.30 -4.94
CA HIS A 412 -37.68 3.19 -5.18
C HIS A 412 -38.40 2.22 -4.23
N SER A 413 -37.86 1.97 -3.03
CA SER A 413 -38.40 1.01 -2.05
C SER A 413 -39.87 1.23 -1.67
N GLU A 414 -40.29 2.47 -1.44
CA GLU A 414 -41.69 2.74 -1.08
C GLU A 414 -42.64 2.49 -2.26
N GLN A 415 -42.22 2.77 -3.50
CA GLN A 415 -43.04 2.53 -4.70
C GLN A 415 -43.28 1.02 -4.92
N VAL A 416 -42.23 0.21 -4.82
CA VAL A 416 -42.33 -1.26 -4.93
C VAL A 416 -43.23 -1.85 -3.83
N LYS A 417 -43.16 -1.26 -2.62
CA LYS A 417 -43.95 -1.67 -1.47
C LYS A 417 -45.44 -1.34 -1.60
N GLU A 418 -45.77 -0.20 -2.20
CA GLU A 418 -47.16 0.16 -2.53
C GLU A 418 -47.77 -0.75 -3.60
N LEU A 419 -46.98 -1.13 -4.62
CA LEU A 419 -47.47 -1.93 -5.75
C LEU A 419 -47.68 -3.41 -5.41
N ILE A 420 -46.74 -4.05 -4.71
CA ILE A 420 -46.73 -5.50 -4.47
C ILE A 420 -46.67 -5.86 -2.98
N GLY A 421 -45.87 -5.11 -2.21
CA GLY A 421 -45.61 -5.35 -0.80
C GLY A 421 -44.12 -5.47 -0.48
N SER A 422 -43.77 -6.24 0.55
CA SER A 422 -42.37 -6.31 1.02
C SER A 422 -41.39 -6.75 -0.08
N HIS A 423 -40.14 -6.28 0.00
CA HIS A 423 -39.04 -6.68 -0.90
C HIS A 423 -38.91 -8.20 -1.05
N LYS A 424 -39.16 -8.98 0.01
CA LYS A 424 -39.15 -10.45 -0.06
C LYS A 424 -40.26 -11.01 -0.96
N LYS A 425 -41.45 -10.43 -0.91
CA LYS A 425 -42.56 -10.84 -1.78
C LYS A 425 -42.30 -10.45 -3.23
N VAL A 426 -41.72 -9.27 -3.43
CA VAL A 426 -41.31 -8.77 -4.75
C VAL A 426 -40.23 -9.67 -5.34
N PHE A 427 -39.19 -9.98 -4.58
CA PHE A 427 -38.12 -10.89 -4.98
C PHE A 427 -38.65 -12.24 -5.46
N ASN A 428 -39.51 -12.90 -4.69
CA ASN A 428 -40.06 -14.20 -5.09
C ASN A 428 -40.80 -14.14 -6.44
N LEU A 429 -41.57 -13.08 -6.68
CA LEU A 429 -42.33 -12.90 -7.92
C LEU A 429 -41.42 -12.58 -9.11
N VAL A 430 -40.37 -11.78 -8.89
CA VAL A 430 -39.43 -11.37 -9.93
C VAL A 430 -38.44 -12.52 -10.24
N ALA A 431 -38.00 -13.29 -9.25
CA ALA A 431 -37.16 -14.47 -9.45
C ALA A 431 -37.85 -15.56 -10.29
N GLU A 432 -39.16 -15.75 -10.12
CA GLU A 432 -39.95 -16.63 -10.99
C GLU A 432 -39.98 -16.15 -12.46
N LEU A 433 -39.84 -14.85 -12.70
CA LEU A 433 -39.94 -14.25 -14.05
C LEU A 433 -38.58 -14.12 -14.76
N TYR A 434 -37.50 -13.86 -14.01
CA TYR A 434 -36.18 -13.53 -14.55
C TYR A 434 -35.10 -14.61 -14.35
N SER A 435 -35.47 -15.80 -13.84
CA SER A 435 -34.61 -16.97 -13.54
C SER A 435 -33.95 -16.94 -12.16
N GLU A 436 -34.22 -17.98 -11.36
CA GLU A 436 -33.59 -18.19 -10.05
C GLU A 436 -32.10 -18.57 -10.16
N ASP A 437 -31.68 -19.14 -11.30
CA ASP A 437 -30.30 -19.55 -11.51
C ASP A 437 -29.36 -18.35 -11.67
N ASP A 438 -29.83 -17.27 -12.29
CA ASP A 438 -29.07 -16.02 -12.44
C ASP A 438 -28.80 -15.40 -11.06
N PHE A 439 -29.79 -15.45 -10.16
CA PHE A 439 -29.61 -14.99 -8.79
C PHE A 439 -28.66 -15.86 -7.97
N LYS A 440 -28.73 -17.19 -8.10
CA LYS A 440 -27.78 -18.11 -7.43
C LYS A 440 -26.35 -17.89 -7.88
N LEU A 441 -26.16 -17.62 -9.18
CA LEU A 441 -24.85 -17.27 -9.71
C LEU A 441 -24.35 -15.96 -9.10
N ALA A 442 -25.20 -14.92 -9.08
CA ALA A 442 -24.86 -13.62 -8.49
C ALA A 442 -24.56 -13.71 -6.98
N GLU A 443 -25.36 -14.46 -6.21
CA GLU A 443 -25.12 -14.73 -4.78
C GLU A 443 -23.75 -15.39 -4.56
N LYS A 444 -23.43 -16.40 -5.38
CA LYS A 444 -22.13 -17.08 -5.33
C LYS A 444 -20.99 -16.13 -5.69
N GLU A 445 -21.11 -15.35 -6.76
CA GLU A 445 -20.07 -14.44 -7.22
C GLU A 445 -19.79 -13.33 -6.21
N HIS A 446 -20.83 -12.72 -5.63
CA HIS A 446 -20.68 -11.70 -4.58
C HIS A 446 -20.05 -12.29 -3.31
N LYS A 447 -20.46 -13.50 -2.93
CA LYS A 447 -19.84 -14.22 -1.81
C LYS A 447 -18.35 -14.49 -2.08
N GLU A 448 -17.97 -14.89 -3.28
CA GLU A 448 -16.57 -15.09 -3.66
C GLU A 448 -15.76 -13.79 -3.61
N ASP A 449 -16.34 -12.67 -4.08
CA ASP A 449 -15.69 -11.35 -4.04
C ASP A 449 -15.45 -10.86 -2.61
N LEU A 450 -16.45 -11.00 -1.74
CA LEU A 450 -16.29 -10.68 -0.32
C LEU A 450 -15.30 -11.62 0.37
N LEU A 451 -15.30 -12.90 0.02
CA LEU A 451 -14.34 -13.85 0.58
C LEU A 451 -12.91 -13.50 0.18
N LEU A 452 -12.71 -13.06 -1.07
CA LEU A 452 -11.42 -12.54 -1.55
C LEU A 452 -11.02 -11.27 -0.80
N TYR A 453 -11.95 -10.33 -0.60
CA TYR A 453 -11.73 -9.12 0.19
C TYR A 453 -11.28 -9.45 1.63
N PHE A 454 -11.99 -10.34 2.33
CA PHE A 454 -11.61 -10.76 3.68
C PHE A 454 -10.28 -11.49 3.69
N ALA A 455 -10.01 -12.34 2.71
CA ALA A 455 -8.74 -13.04 2.57
C ALA A 455 -7.57 -12.06 2.43
N MET A 456 -7.69 -11.05 1.57
CA MET A 456 -6.63 -10.04 1.42
C MET A 456 -6.43 -9.22 2.69
N GLY A 457 -7.52 -8.92 3.42
CA GLY A 457 -7.48 -8.25 4.71
C GLY A 457 -6.71 -9.00 5.81
N LEU A 458 -6.52 -10.32 5.69
CA LEU A 458 -5.76 -11.12 6.67
C LEU A 458 -4.24 -10.93 6.57
N PHE A 459 -3.71 -10.46 5.44
CA PHE A 459 -2.28 -10.12 5.31
C PHE A 459 -1.89 -8.88 6.12
N GLU A 460 -2.87 -8.05 6.44
CA GLU A 460 -2.68 -6.72 6.96
C GLU A 460 -2.74 -6.76 8.49
N LYS A 461 -1.88 -5.98 9.17
CA LYS A 461 -1.81 -5.95 10.64
C LYS A 461 -2.91 -5.08 11.26
N ARG A 462 -4.09 -5.05 10.63
CA ARG A 462 -5.13 -4.09 10.95
C ARG A 462 -5.71 -4.33 12.33
N LYS A 463 -6.01 -3.21 12.99
CA LYS A 463 -6.92 -3.26 14.14
C LYS A 463 -8.29 -3.70 13.60
N PRO A 464 -9.03 -4.57 14.30
CA PRO A 464 -10.39 -4.90 13.93
C PRO A 464 -11.19 -3.62 13.72
N TYR A 465 -11.84 -3.48 12.57
CA TYR A 465 -12.66 -2.33 12.28
C TYR A 465 -13.78 -2.23 13.33
N THR A 466 -13.79 -1.12 14.07
CA THR A 466 -14.86 -0.83 15.03
C THR A 466 -16.13 -0.32 14.34
N GLN A 467 -15.99 0.19 13.12
CA GLN A 467 -17.08 0.64 12.27
C GLN A 467 -16.93 0.01 10.88
N GLN A 468 -18.02 -0.56 10.38
CA GLN A 468 -18.14 -1.14 9.04
C GLN A 468 -19.32 -0.48 8.33
N PRO A 469 -19.29 -0.29 7.01
CA PRO A 469 -20.45 0.14 6.24
C PRO A 469 -21.67 -0.76 6.53
N GLU A 470 -22.86 -0.17 6.63
CA GLU A 470 -24.09 -0.93 6.90
C GLU A 470 -24.38 -1.99 5.83
N SER A 471 -24.08 -1.68 4.56
CA SER A 471 -24.18 -2.66 3.46
C SER A 471 -23.32 -3.90 3.73
N LEU A 472 -22.06 -3.72 4.14
CA LEU A 472 -21.15 -4.83 4.42
C LEU A 472 -21.65 -5.70 5.59
N LYS A 473 -22.21 -5.08 6.64
CA LYS A 473 -22.80 -5.84 7.76
C LYS A 473 -23.96 -6.72 7.30
N ARG A 474 -24.78 -6.22 6.39
CA ARG A 474 -25.91 -6.95 5.80
C ARG A 474 -25.43 -8.08 4.89
N ASP A 475 -24.40 -7.83 4.10
CA ASP A 475 -23.75 -8.83 3.25
C ASP A 475 -23.18 -9.98 4.08
N ILE A 476 -22.43 -9.68 5.14
CA ILE A 476 -21.87 -10.68 6.06
C ILE A 476 -22.99 -11.57 6.61
N LYS A 477 -24.07 -10.96 7.09
CA LYS A 477 -25.19 -11.69 7.68
C LYS A 477 -25.90 -12.58 6.66
N ALA A 478 -26.09 -12.09 5.43
CA ALA A 478 -26.78 -12.82 4.38
C ALA A 478 -25.95 -13.98 3.83
N LEU A 479 -24.65 -13.76 3.58
CA LEU A 479 -23.81 -14.68 2.80
C LEU A 479 -22.90 -15.58 3.65
N PHE A 480 -22.55 -15.14 4.86
CA PHE A 480 -21.59 -15.82 5.75
C PHE A 480 -22.15 -16.15 7.13
N ILE A 481 -23.41 -15.78 7.42
CA ILE A 481 -24.07 -15.89 8.74
C ILE A 481 -23.53 -14.87 9.74
N ASP A 482 -22.21 -14.88 9.98
CA ASP A 482 -21.53 -13.94 10.86
C ASP A 482 -20.10 -13.63 10.39
N TYR A 483 -19.52 -12.59 11.01
CA TYR A 483 -18.18 -12.10 10.65
C TYR A 483 -17.07 -13.10 10.96
N LYS A 484 -17.24 -13.95 11.98
CA LYS A 484 -16.24 -14.94 12.37
C LYS A 484 -16.15 -16.03 11.32
N SER A 485 -17.29 -16.52 10.84
CA SER A 485 -17.35 -17.50 9.75
C SER A 485 -16.75 -16.95 8.45
N ALA A 486 -16.96 -15.67 8.14
CA ALA A 486 -16.31 -15.03 6.99
C ALA A 486 -14.78 -15.05 7.11
N LEU A 487 -14.22 -14.72 8.28
CA LEU A 487 -12.78 -14.75 8.51
C LEU A 487 -12.18 -16.17 8.52
N GLU A 488 -12.89 -17.15 9.06
CA GLU A 488 -12.46 -18.56 9.05
C GLU A 488 -12.35 -19.08 7.60
N LEU A 489 -13.38 -18.85 6.79
CA LEU A 489 -13.36 -19.22 5.37
C LEU A 489 -12.27 -18.47 4.59
N ALA A 490 -12.06 -17.18 4.91
CA ALA A 490 -11.03 -16.37 4.27
C ALA A 490 -9.61 -16.91 4.58
N ALA A 491 -9.39 -17.34 5.82
CA ALA A 491 -8.13 -17.95 6.22
C ALA A 491 -7.91 -19.29 5.51
N GLU A 492 -8.94 -20.14 5.44
CA GLU A 492 -8.89 -21.40 4.68
C GLU A 492 -8.53 -21.16 3.21
N LEU A 493 -9.15 -20.16 2.57
CA LEU A 493 -8.84 -19.79 1.19
C LEU A 493 -7.38 -19.36 1.02
N LEU A 494 -6.84 -18.55 1.94
CA LEU A 494 -5.43 -18.16 1.90
C LEU A 494 -4.50 -19.34 2.09
N PHE A 495 -4.76 -20.25 3.02
CA PHE A 495 -3.92 -21.43 3.21
C PHE A 495 -3.94 -22.34 1.98
N ALA A 496 -5.08 -22.43 1.30
CA ALA A 496 -5.23 -23.24 0.11
C ALA A 496 -4.36 -22.76 -1.07
N ILE A 497 -3.94 -21.49 -1.14
CA ILE A 497 -3.10 -21.01 -2.25
C ILE A 497 -1.66 -21.57 -2.18
N ALA A 498 -1.26 -22.15 -1.05
CA ALA A 498 0.02 -22.82 -0.87
C ALA A 498 0.00 -24.30 -1.31
N ASP A 499 -1.17 -24.85 -1.63
CA ASP A 499 -1.32 -26.22 -2.12
C ASP A 499 -1.08 -26.27 -3.63
N ASN A 500 0.11 -26.73 -4.02
CA ASN A 500 0.53 -26.83 -5.42
C ASN A 500 -0.38 -27.77 -6.26
N GLU A 501 -0.91 -28.84 -5.68
CA GLU A 501 -1.77 -29.80 -6.40
C GLU A 501 -3.14 -29.18 -6.68
N LEU A 502 -3.67 -28.46 -5.68
CA LEU A 502 -4.92 -27.74 -5.83
C LEU A 502 -4.76 -26.57 -6.83
N ILE A 503 -3.67 -25.81 -6.76
CA ILE A 503 -3.36 -24.75 -7.75
C ILE A 503 -3.24 -25.34 -9.15
N ASN A 504 -2.54 -26.46 -9.33
CA ASN A 504 -2.45 -27.13 -10.63
C ASN A 504 -3.84 -27.51 -11.17
N THR A 505 -4.68 -28.09 -10.33
CA THR A 505 -6.07 -28.48 -10.68
C THR A 505 -6.89 -27.26 -11.09
N GLN A 506 -6.78 -26.15 -10.35
CA GLN A 506 -7.48 -24.91 -10.71
C GLN A 506 -6.92 -24.27 -11.98
N CYS A 507 -5.62 -24.35 -12.23
CA CYS A 507 -5.01 -23.87 -13.47
C CYS A 507 -5.50 -24.65 -14.70
N ILE A 508 -5.66 -25.97 -14.59
CA ILE A 508 -6.25 -26.80 -15.64
C ILE A 508 -7.70 -26.37 -15.88
N LYS A 509 -8.50 -26.26 -14.81
CA LYS A 509 -9.89 -25.82 -14.90
C LYS A 509 -10.01 -24.43 -15.53
N ALA A 510 -9.16 -23.49 -15.12
CA ALA A 510 -9.13 -22.14 -15.70
C ALA A 510 -8.80 -22.20 -17.19
N ASN A 511 -7.87 -23.06 -17.61
CA ASN A 511 -7.54 -23.22 -19.02
C ASN A 511 -8.70 -23.76 -19.86
N ASP A 512 -9.58 -24.57 -19.28
CA ASP A 512 -10.77 -25.08 -19.95
C ASP A 512 -11.92 -24.06 -20.02
N THR A 513 -11.99 -23.13 -19.06
CA THR A 513 -13.10 -22.16 -18.95
C THR A 513 -12.79 -20.79 -19.53
N LEU A 514 -11.54 -20.35 -19.49
CA LEU A 514 -11.16 -19.01 -19.93
C LEU A 514 -11.27 -18.87 -21.46
N PRO A 515 -11.61 -17.66 -21.96
CA PRO A 515 -11.66 -17.43 -23.41
C PRO A 515 -10.33 -17.64 -24.13
N ALA A 516 -9.21 -17.36 -23.44
CA ALA A 516 -7.86 -17.70 -23.90
C ALA A 516 -6.86 -17.76 -22.75
N SER A 517 -6.04 -18.81 -22.76
CA SER A 517 -4.90 -18.99 -21.87
C SER A 517 -3.93 -20.01 -22.44
N LEU A 518 -2.71 -20.01 -21.92
CA LEU A 518 -1.65 -20.95 -22.24
C LEU A 518 -1.21 -21.68 -20.96
N LEU A 519 -1.56 -22.96 -20.87
CA LEU A 519 -1.13 -23.83 -19.80
C LEU A 519 0.16 -24.56 -20.18
N ASN A 520 1.20 -24.35 -19.39
CA ASN A 520 2.40 -25.19 -19.37
C ASN A 520 2.22 -26.22 -18.26
N GLU A 521 1.89 -27.46 -18.64
CA GLU A 521 1.51 -28.53 -17.71
C GLU A 521 2.49 -28.67 -16.54
N GLY A 522 1.96 -28.65 -15.31
CA GLY A 522 2.74 -28.76 -14.08
C GLY A 522 3.68 -27.58 -13.77
N HIS A 523 3.71 -26.54 -14.61
CA HIS A 523 4.62 -25.42 -14.47
C HIS A 523 3.91 -24.07 -14.28
N SER A 524 3.05 -23.66 -15.22
CA SER A 524 2.44 -22.33 -15.17
C SER A 524 1.21 -22.16 -16.04
N LEU A 525 0.34 -21.23 -15.65
CA LEU A 525 -0.77 -20.74 -16.48
C LEU A 525 -0.49 -19.28 -16.88
N ILE A 526 -0.60 -18.95 -18.17
CA ILE A 526 -0.42 -17.60 -18.72
C ILE A 526 -1.72 -17.15 -19.37
N PHE A 527 -2.16 -15.94 -19.08
CA PHE A 527 -3.40 -15.38 -19.62
C PHE A 527 -3.34 -13.85 -19.64
N HIS A 528 -4.23 -13.22 -20.40
CA HIS A 528 -4.34 -11.76 -20.46
C HIS A 528 -4.98 -11.21 -19.18
N LYS A 529 -4.51 -10.06 -18.67
CA LYS A 529 -4.97 -9.46 -17.39
C LYS A 529 -6.49 -9.28 -17.29
N GLN A 530 -7.17 -9.11 -18.43
CA GLN A 530 -8.61 -8.93 -18.48
C GLN A 530 -9.40 -10.12 -17.91
N TYR A 531 -8.81 -11.32 -17.93
CA TYR A 531 -9.46 -12.55 -17.47
C TYR A 531 -9.27 -12.83 -15.97
N ILE A 532 -8.60 -11.94 -15.21
CA ILE A 532 -8.38 -12.14 -13.76
C ILE A 532 -9.70 -12.35 -13.02
N GLN A 533 -10.75 -11.61 -13.37
CA GLN A 533 -12.06 -11.71 -12.72
C GLN A 533 -12.81 -13.02 -13.05
N GLU A 534 -12.46 -13.67 -14.16
CA GLU A 534 -13.04 -14.94 -14.63
C GLU A 534 -12.31 -16.17 -14.07
N LEU A 535 -11.19 -15.98 -13.37
CA LEU A 535 -10.46 -17.07 -12.74
C LEU A 535 -11.29 -17.73 -11.63
N PRO A 536 -11.08 -19.04 -11.38
CA PRO A 536 -11.55 -19.67 -10.15
C PRO A 536 -11.06 -18.91 -8.91
N LEU A 537 -11.90 -18.83 -7.88
CA LEU A 537 -11.64 -18.08 -6.65
C LEU A 537 -10.23 -18.31 -6.07
N LEU A 538 -9.74 -19.55 -6.05
CA LEU A 538 -8.41 -19.87 -5.53
C LEU A 538 -7.29 -19.17 -6.33
N LEU A 539 -7.38 -19.13 -7.66
CA LEU A 539 -6.40 -18.44 -8.49
C LEU A 539 -6.56 -16.93 -8.39
N ARG A 540 -7.78 -16.41 -8.19
CA ARG A 540 -8.00 -14.99 -7.86
C ARG A 540 -7.31 -14.63 -6.55
N ALA A 541 -7.42 -15.48 -5.52
CA ALA A 541 -6.71 -15.30 -4.26
C ALA A 541 -5.18 -15.38 -4.42
N TYR A 542 -4.68 -16.30 -5.25
CA TYR A 542 -3.26 -16.39 -5.57
C TYR A 542 -2.74 -15.12 -6.25
N VAL A 543 -3.43 -14.63 -7.29
CA VAL A 543 -3.09 -13.38 -7.98
C VAL A 543 -3.19 -12.20 -7.02
N GLY A 544 -4.28 -12.13 -6.24
CA GLY A 544 -4.51 -11.11 -5.23
C GLY A 544 -3.39 -11.02 -4.20
N ALA A 545 -2.92 -12.17 -3.69
CA ALA A 545 -1.80 -12.22 -2.74
C ALA A 545 -0.51 -11.65 -3.33
N GLY A 546 -0.22 -11.93 -4.61
CA GLY A 546 0.91 -11.30 -5.31
C GLY A 546 0.72 -9.79 -5.48
N LEU A 547 -0.46 -9.36 -5.91
CA LEU A 547 -0.79 -7.95 -6.12
C LEU A 547 -0.85 -7.15 -4.82
N GLN A 548 -1.03 -7.80 -3.67
CA GLN A 548 -0.95 -7.13 -2.36
C GLN A 548 0.43 -6.51 -2.09
N MET A 549 1.47 -7.02 -2.75
CA MET A 549 2.82 -6.47 -2.67
C MET A 549 3.11 -5.44 -3.78
N TYR A 550 2.61 -5.70 -4.99
CA TYR A 550 2.89 -4.88 -6.17
C TYR A 550 2.01 -3.61 -6.26
N GLY A 551 0.74 -3.72 -5.85
CA GLY A 551 -0.31 -2.77 -6.20
C GLY A 551 -1.21 -3.33 -7.29
N GLU A 552 -2.00 -2.47 -7.92
CA GLU A 552 -2.83 -2.87 -9.04
C GLU A 552 -2.08 -2.95 -10.36
N LEU A 553 -2.64 -3.72 -11.28
CA LEU A 553 -2.20 -3.76 -12.65
C LEU A 553 -2.61 -2.45 -13.33
N ASP A 554 -1.62 -1.75 -13.85
CA ASP A 554 -1.81 -0.59 -14.71
C ASP A 554 -2.11 -1.02 -16.15
N GLU A 555 -2.17 -0.04 -17.05
CA GLU A 555 -2.41 -0.30 -18.47
C GLU A 555 -1.24 -0.99 -19.16
N SER A 556 0.00 -0.86 -18.66
CA SER A 556 1.19 -1.40 -19.34
C SER A 556 1.36 -2.90 -19.19
N ILE A 557 0.79 -3.52 -18.16
CA ILE A 557 0.79 -4.99 -18.03
C ILE A 557 -0.25 -5.63 -18.94
N ASP A 558 0.13 -6.54 -19.83
CA ASP A 558 -0.83 -7.26 -20.69
C ASP A 558 -1.11 -8.67 -20.15
N LEU A 559 -0.07 -9.37 -19.71
CA LEU A 559 -0.15 -10.78 -19.36
C LEU A 559 0.20 -11.04 -17.90
N VAL A 560 -0.50 -12.02 -17.33
CA VAL A 560 -0.26 -12.57 -16.00
C VAL A 560 0.14 -14.04 -16.13
N LYS A 561 1.19 -14.43 -15.42
CA LYS A 561 1.70 -15.81 -15.35
C LYS A 561 1.73 -16.30 -13.90
N ILE A 562 0.85 -17.26 -13.61
CA ILE A 562 0.80 -17.98 -12.33
C ILE A 562 1.79 -19.14 -12.38
N HIS A 563 2.75 -19.20 -11.47
CA HIS A 563 3.69 -20.32 -11.37
C HIS A 563 3.19 -21.35 -10.36
N ILE A 564 2.88 -22.55 -10.84
CA ILE A 564 2.16 -23.57 -10.07
C ILE A 564 2.97 -24.07 -8.87
N THR A 565 4.28 -24.25 -9.03
CA THR A 565 5.12 -24.94 -8.03
C THR A 565 6.01 -24.03 -7.20
N SER A 566 6.20 -22.78 -7.62
CA SER A 566 7.24 -21.91 -7.04
C SER A 566 6.71 -20.73 -6.21
N GLY A 567 5.39 -20.61 -6.03
CA GLY A 567 4.80 -19.52 -5.26
C GLY A 567 5.10 -18.12 -5.85
N LYS A 568 5.20 -18.04 -7.18
CA LYS A 568 5.55 -16.81 -7.90
C LYS A 568 4.41 -16.36 -8.79
N LEU A 569 4.29 -15.05 -8.92
CA LEU A 569 3.47 -14.39 -9.92
C LEU A 569 4.39 -13.61 -10.85
N THR A 570 4.14 -13.65 -12.16
CA THR A 570 4.89 -12.82 -13.11
C THR A 570 3.93 -11.97 -13.92
N LEU A 571 4.21 -10.68 -13.98
CA LEU A 571 3.48 -9.70 -14.77
C LEU A 571 4.35 -9.31 -15.97
N MET A 572 3.77 -9.18 -17.15
CA MET A 572 4.49 -8.89 -18.38
C MET A 572 3.78 -7.80 -19.17
N GLY A 573 4.50 -6.70 -19.41
CA GLY A 573 4.03 -5.57 -20.21
C GLY A 573 4.77 -5.49 -21.54
N TYR A 574 4.02 -5.30 -22.62
CA TYR A 574 4.53 -5.21 -23.99
C TYR A 574 4.41 -3.80 -24.55
N ASP A 575 5.14 -3.52 -25.64
CA ASP A 575 5.18 -2.21 -26.28
C ASP A 575 3.85 -1.80 -26.90
N ASP A 576 3.24 -2.71 -27.66
CA ASP A 576 1.85 -2.61 -28.10
C ASP A 576 1.32 -4.01 -28.36
N PHE A 577 0.51 -4.51 -27.43
CA PHE A 577 -0.05 -5.85 -27.50
C PHE A 577 -0.93 -6.08 -28.74
N ASN A 578 -1.36 -5.04 -29.48
CA ASN A 578 -2.11 -5.21 -30.72
C ASN A 578 -1.23 -5.60 -31.92
N ASN A 579 0.08 -5.36 -31.85
CA ASN A 579 1.01 -5.76 -32.90
C ASN A 579 1.03 -7.28 -33.11
N SER A 580 1.37 -7.71 -34.33
CA SER A 580 1.43 -9.13 -34.66
C SER A 580 2.54 -9.87 -33.90
N VAL A 581 3.63 -9.17 -33.55
CA VAL A 581 4.69 -9.64 -32.65
C VAL A 581 5.05 -8.47 -31.73
N PRO A 582 4.42 -8.37 -30.56
CA PRO A 582 4.78 -7.36 -29.58
C PRO A 582 6.08 -7.74 -28.87
N PHE A 583 6.79 -6.76 -28.33
CA PHE A 583 8.06 -6.94 -27.64
C PHE A 583 7.94 -6.61 -26.16
N LEU A 584 8.48 -7.48 -25.31
CA LEU A 584 8.41 -7.35 -23.85
C LEU A 584 9.20 -6.13 -23.39
N VAL A 585 8.50 -5.15 -22.83
CA VAL A 585 9.05 -3.88 -22.32
C VAL A 585 9.41 -4.01 -20.86
N GLU A 586 8.55 -4.65 -20.09
CA GLU A 586 8.75 -4.85 -18.67
C GLU A 586 8.30 -6.23 -18.24
N ARG A 587 8.98 -6.75 -17.22
CA ARG A 587 8.55 -7.97 -16.55
C ARG A 587 8.77 -7.81 -15.06
N ILE A 588 7.72 -8.04 -14.29
CA ILE A 588 7.80 -8.03 -12.83
C ILE A 588 7.65 -9.47 -12.33
N LYS A 589 8.55 -9.90 -11.44
CA LYS A 589 8.45 -11.20 -10.76
C LYS A 589 8.22 -10.98 -9.27
N ILE A 590 7.05 -11.39 -8.80
CA ILE A 590 6.64 -11.31 -7.41
C ILE A 590 6.90 -12.67 -6.76
N LYS A 591 7.81 -12.71 -5.79
CA LYS A 591 8.15 -13.90 -5.00
C LYS A 591 7.42 -13.81 -3.67
N MET A 592 6.24 -14.44 -3.58
CA MET A 592 5.35 -14.25 -2.43
C MET A 592 5.97 -14.79 -1.12
N ALA A 593 6.67 -15.93 -1.20
CA ALA A 593 7.34 -16.53 -0.03
C ALA A 593 8.48 -15.65 0.51
N ASP A 594 9.24 -15.01 -0.38
CA ASP A 594 10.37 -14.14 -0.03
C ASP A 594 9.93 -12.70 0.32
N GLN A 595 8.65 -12.37 0.09
CA GLN A 595 8.11 -11.01 0.15
C GLN A 595 8.93 -9.99 -0.67
N ASP A 596 9.39 -10.43 -1.83
CA ASP A 596 10.27 -9.69 -2.72
C ASP A 596 9.69 -9.51 -4.13
N ILE A 597 10.08 -8.43 -4.81
CA ILE A 597 9.64 -8.11 -6.18
C ILE A 597 10.87 -7.74 -7.02
N ASP A 598 11.13 -8.52 -8.06
CA ASP A 598 12.13 -8.19 -9.07
C ASP A 598 11.47 -7.44 -10.23
N PHE A 599 11.99 -6.25 -10.54
CA PHE A 599 11.63 -5.47 -11.73
C PHE A 599 12.67 -5.67 -12.83
N PHE A 600 12.23 -6.12 -14.01
CA PHE A 600 13.05 -6.29 -15.20
C PHE A 600 12.59 -5.31 -16.29
N ASP A 601 13.22 -4.14 -16.34
CA ASP A 601 12.93 -3.12 -17.36
C ASP A 601 13.82 -3.33 -18.59
N TYR A 602 13.21 -3.65 -19.72
CA TYR A 602 13.91 -3.82 -20.99
C TYR A 602 14.05 -2.46 -21.70
N VAL A 603 14.79 -1.55 -21.08
CA VAL A 603 15.04 -0.19 -21.61
C VAL A 603 15.73 -0.24 -22.97
N ASP A 604 16.70 -1.15 -23.15
CA ASP A 604 17.31 -1.38 -24.47
C ASP A 604 16.36 -2.15 -25.38
N GLU A 605 15.70 -1.41 -26.28
CA GLU A 605 14.81 -1.96 -27.30
C GLU A 605 15.45 -3.12 -28.06
N ARG A 606 16.76 -3.09 -28.32
CA ARG A 606 17.45 -4.11 -29.11
C ARG A 606 17.50 -5.48 -28.41
N ARG A 607 17.21 -5.52 -27.11
CA ARG A 607 17.20 -6.73 -26.27
C ARG A 607 15.81 -7.23 -25.90
N ARG A 608 14.74 -6.46 -26.18
CA ARG A 608 13.36 -6.82 -25.82
C ARG A 608 12.92 -8.15 -26.44
N PRO A 609 12.61 -9.20 -25.67
CA PRO A 609 12.13 -10.47 -26.19
C PRO A 609 10.82 -10.31 -26.99
N PRO A 610 10.67 -10.94 -28.18
CA PRO A 610 9.40 -10.98 -28.89
C PRO A 610 8.41 -11.97 -28.24
N LEU A 611 7.12 -11.63 -28.25
CA LEU A 611 6.04 -12.58 -28.00
C LEU A 611 5.67 -13.27 -29.31
N VAL A 612 6.06 -14.53 -29.44
CA VAL A 612 5.65 -15.42 -30.53
C VAL A 612 4.46 -16.28 -30.10
N ASN A 613 3.74 -16.86 -31.06
CA ASN A 613 2.53 -17.66 -30.82
C ASN A 613 1.43 -16.89 -30.03
N LYS A 614 1.34 -15.57 -30.20
CA LYS A 614 0.38 -14.71 -29.49
C LYS A 614 -1.07 -15.18 -29.65
N HIS A 615 -1.42 -15.87 -30.75
CA HIS A 615 -2.76 -16.43 -30.95
C HIS A 615 -3.23 -17.35 -29.82
N LEU A 616 -2.33 -17.99 -29.06
CA LEU A 616 -2.67 -18.83 -27.90
C LEU A 616 -3.25 -18.00 -26.73
N LEU A 617 -3.01 -16.69 -26.73
CA LEU A 617 -3.41 -15.74 -25.68
C LEU A 617 -4.55 -14.80 -26.15
N LEU A 618 -5.11 -15.05 -27.34
CA LEU A 618 -6.23 -14.29 -27.89
C LEU A 618 -7.49 -15.16 -27.94
N ALA A 619 -8.61 -14.60 -27.50
CA ALA A 619 -9.89 -15.30 -27.60
C ALA A 619 -10.30 -15.46 -29.06
N SER A 620 -10.90 -16.62 -29.37
CA SER A 620 -11.40 -16.95 -30.72
C SER A 620 -12.47 -15.97 -31.23
N THR A 621 -13.13 -15.25 -30.33
CA THR A 621 -14.15 -14.24 -30.61
C THR A 621 -13.57 -12.89 -31.03
N THR A 622 -12.26 -12.66 -30.91
CA THR A 622 -11.64 -11.39 -31.28
C THR A 622 -11.46 -11.26 -32.81
N ASP A 623 -11.72 -10.08 -33.36
CA ASP A 623 -11.64 -9.81 -34.81
C ASP A 623 -10.26 -10.08 -35.42
N ILE A 624 -9.22 -10.04 -34.59
CA ILE A 624 -7.82 -10.26 -34.99
C ILE A 624 -7.38 -11.73 -34.88
N PHE A 625 -8.14 -12.60 -34.21
CA PHE A 625 -7.72 -13.97 -33.88
C PHE A 625 -7.29 -14.78 -35.10
N GLU A 626 -8.15 -14.89 -36.11
CA GLU A 626 -7.87 -15.68 -37.31
C GLU A 626 -6.67 -15.12 -38.10
N LYS A 627 -6.51 -13.78 -38.12
CA LYS A 627 -5.37 -13.11 -38.74
C LYS A 627 -4.07 -13.43 -37.98
N GLN A 628 -4.08 -13.34 -36.65
CA GLN A 628 -2.94 -13.66 -35.80
C GLN A 628 -2.57 -15.13 -35.90
N LYS A 629 -3.53 -16.05 -35.78
CA LYS A 629 -3.31 -17.50 -35.86
C LYS A 629 -2.68 -17.92 -37.20
N SER A 630 -3.20 -17.37 -38.29
CA SER A 630 -2.65 -17.60 -39.64
C SER A 630 -1.22 -17.06 -39.77
N PHE A 631 -0.94 -15.88 -39.20
CA PHE A 631 0.39 -15.29 -39.17
C PHE A 631 1.38 -16.11 -38.33
N ASP A 632 1.01 -16.45 -37.10
CA ASP A 632 1.84 -17.22 -36.18
C ASP A 632 2.20 -18.57 -36.78
N LYS A 633 1.23 -19.31 -37.34
CA LYS A 633 1.52 -20.59 -38.02
C LYS A 633 2.59 -20.47 -39.11
N ARG A 634 2.61 -19.37 -39.88
CA ARG A 634 3.65 -19.11 -40.88
C ARG A 634 4.98 -18.72 -40.24
N LEU A 635 4.94 -17.90 -39.20
CA LEU A 635 6.12 -17.43 -38.48
C LEU A 635 6.81 -18.59 -37.76
N SER A 636 6.07 -19.43 -37.04
CA SER A 636 6.61 -20.58 -36.30
C SER A 636 7.30 -21.58 -37.26
N LYS A 637 6.69 -21.84 -38.42
CA LYS A 637 7.31 -22.66 -39.48
C LYS A 637 8.60 -22.05 -40.03
N LEU A 638 8.68 -20.72 -40.16
CA LEU A 638 9.86 -20.03 -40.66
C LEU A 638 11.00 -20.04 -39.63
N LEU A 639 10.66 -19.89 -38.35
CA LEU A 639 11.62 -19.85 -37.25
C LEU A 639 12.01 -21.24 -36.74
N ASP A 640 11.36 -22.31 -37.22
CA ASP A 640 11.51 -23.69 -36.75
C ASP A 640 11.21 -23.85 -35.24
N ILE A 641 10.12 -23.23 -34.79
CA ILE A 641 9.65 -23.29 -33.39
C ILE A 641 8.29 -23.98 -33.30
N ASN A 642 7.99 -24.56 -32.13
CA ASN A 642 6.67 -25.12 -31.86
C ASN A 642 5.62 -23.99 -31.85
N TRP A 643 4.50 -24.19 -32.53
CA TRP A 643 3.46 -23.17 -32.67
C TRP A 643 2.36 -23.27 -31.60
N ASN A 644 2.31 -24.37 -30.85
CA ASN A 644 1.27 -24.67 -29.86
C ASN A 644 1.74 -24.54 -28.40
N GLU A 645 2.94 -24.04 -28.16
CA GLU A 645 3.56 -23.99 -26.83
C GLU A 645 4.13 -22.59 -26.55
N GLU A 646 4.43 -22.33 -25.27
CA GLU A 646 5.23 -21.16 -24.86
C GLU A 646 6.64 -21.29 -25.46
N VAL A 647 7.06 -20.29 -26.23
CA VAL A 647 8.41 -20.23 -26.79
C VAL A 647 9.08 -18.94 -26.34
N ILE A 648 10.22 -19.06 -25.67
CA ILE A 648 11.02 -17.93 -25.19
C ILE A 648 12.17 -17.72 -26.19
N LEU A 649 12.16 -16.59 -26.89
CA LEU A 649 13.22 -16.18 -27.81
C LEU A 649 13.85 -14.86 -27.38
N HIS A 650 15.14 -14.70 -27.64
CA HIS A 650 15.81 -13.41 -27.51
C HIS A 650 15.69 -12.60 -28.81
N ARG A 651 15.66 -11.26 -28.72
CA ARG A 651 15.53 -10.40 -29.92
C ARG A 651 16.62 -10.62 -30.96
N ALA A 652 17.85 -10.88 -30.51
CA ALA A 652 18.98 -11.14 -31.40
C ALA A 652 18.76 -12.41 -32.22
N GLU A 653 18.37 -13.50 -31.57
CA GLU A 653 18.06 -14.78 -32.21
C GLU A 653 16.89 -14.65 -33.19
N PHE A 654 15.80 -13.99 -32.77
CA PHE A 654 14.64 -13.73 -33.63
C PHE A 654 15.01 -12.96 -34.90
N LYS A 655 15.86 -11.92 -34.79
CA LYS A 655 16.37 -11.18 -35.95
C LYS A 655 17.22 -12.05 -36.86
N ILE A 656 18.16 -12.81 -36.31
CA ILE A 656 19.03 -13.72 -37.07
C ILE A 656 18.19 -14.74 -37.86
N LEU A 657 17.16 -15.32 -37.24
CA LEU A 657 16.28 -16.29 -37.90
C LEU A 657 15.46 -15.65 -39.04
N LEU A 658 14.96 -14.42 -38.86
CA LEU A 658 14.26 -13.68 -39.92
C LEU A 658 15.21 -13.32 -41.09
N GLU A 659 16.41 -12.83 -40.78
CA GLU A 659 17.44 -12.47 -41.77
C GLU A 659 17.93 -13.68 -42.56
N LYS A 660 18.17 -14.82 -41.88
CA LYS A 660 18.55 -16.09 -42.51
C LYS A 660 17.52 -16.54 -43.55
N ASN A 661 16.24 -16.29 -43.29
CA ASN A 661 15.13 -16.58 -44.19
C ASN A 661 14.80 -15.44 -45.17
N LYS A 662 15.56 -14.34 -45.16
CA LYS A 662 15.34 -13.12 -45.95
C LYS A 662 13.91 -12.58 -45.81
N LYS A 663 13.34 -12.61 -44.61
CA LYS A 663 12.00 -12.10 -44.33
C LYS A 663 12.02 -10.95 -43.33
N LYS A 664 11.07 -10.02 -43.50
CA LYS A 664 10.68 -9.03 -42.49
C LYS A 664 9.20 -9.16 -42.17
N ILE A 665 8.82 -8.74 -40.97
CA ILE A 665 7.43 -8.66 -40.55
C ILE A 665 6.91 -7.25 -40.85
N SER A 666 5.70 -7.17 -41.41
CA SER A 666 4.96 -5.92 -41.57
C SER A 666 3.50 -6.23 -41.31
N ASN A 667 3.00 -5.77 -40.16
CA ASN A 667 1.74 -6.21 -39.59
C ASN A 667 1.69 -7.75 -39.60
N PHE A 668 0.53 -8.35 -39.91
CA PHE A 668 0.32 -9.80 -39.95
C PHE A 668 0.89 -10.51 -41.20
N LYS A 669 1.92 -9.95 -41.86
CA LYS A 669 2.52 -10.48 -43.10
C LYS A 669 4.03 -10.67 -42.99
N LEU A 670 4.53 -11.74 -43.60
CA LEU A 670 5.95 -12.01 -43.81
C LEU A 670 6.35 -11.59 -45.23
N ILE A 671 7.11 -10.50 -45.35
CA ILE A 671 7.51 -9.91 -46.63
C ILE A 671 8.97 -10.29 -46.92
N SER A 672 9.29 -10.65 -48.17
CA SER A 672 10.67 -10.88 -48.57
C SER A 672 11.49 -9.59 -48.51
N ILE A 673 12.70 -9.67 -47.98
CA ILE A 673 13.71 -8.64 -48.09
C ILE A 673 14.52 -8.93 -49.35
N ALA A 674 14.81 -7.88 -50.14
CA ALA A 674 15.59 -7.98 -51.38
C ALA A 674 17.04 -8.41 -51.11
#